data_AF-A0A353B8D4-F1
#
_entry.id   AF-A0A353B8D4-F1
#
_cell.length_a   1.000
_cell.length_b   1.000
_cell.length_c   1.000
_cell.angle_alpha   90.00
_cell.angle_beta   90.00
_cell.angle_gamma   90.00
#
_symmetry.space_group_name_H-M   'P 1'
#
loop_
_entity.id
_entity.type
_entity.pdbx_description
1 polymer ?
#
loop_
_entity_poly.entity_id
_entity_poly.type
_entity_poly.pdbx_seq_one_letter_code
_entity_poly.pdbx_strand_id
1 'polypeptide(L)'
;MRSRSILVTVIVLAALAAGLAIWLYPADNSAQQPATRATPAKVRIAFQAGRYESAVKMCKELLGSKDAGESSRADLLMILGESETKLENWQAALDAYQQVDDDAKQAATARWASGEIYFHLGQASEAIESLEAAVSLNRFEFYAHQRLAYLYNTFGRRSEAQPHLEMAIKSGDFTPQELMLVGNPAKAYDAPTEVERFLAADSDDLLPTLGTVVTHNNELRYNEALELLAPLMQQRPELVEAHVQKGIALAATATDKLPQWHADLPDAADDHPEIWVLRSQMFDSDIDAAQHCCAQALELNPIHLVAHTRLASLLARSSNGDSAAKLAERAEKLQQVNIGLEQIYEAPGFAAPMEQVARLCIDLGRKWEAAHWTAYAAGIDRSASWTNELLAVLKPNQTLSQNAPFVDAGALSSMLAALVNVARPVDLARLNRPLESAPEKSSDTASISPIRLAEVAKALGVDFTFDNNTQNAGDGRKMFETTGGGAGTIDYDNDGWPDLYFAQAGGITGDNRLSDEMYRNVASQESREDQEVIARKFENVSGPAGIVETGFSQGIAAGDIDGDGFDDVYVCNVGSNTLFLNQGDGTFVDATSTIVNNSNAWTSSAAIVDFSGDGIPEIYDANYVTGPDVRTRVCQVDGKPRGCSPLVFSPCVDVLHTSNADGRFVSQPSSIPADALGNSLGVSAFCLAGDDLPSLFVSVDQQANLLLRNTGTNKNPAGQRAATRFVNEALVGGVAYDASGAAQACMGIASGDVDADGEVDLFVSNFYLEYYTLYRQQN
;
A
#
# COMPACT_ATOMS: atom_id res chain seq x y z
N MET A 1 15.29 24.52 -12.59
CA MET A 1 15.32 25.26 -13.88
C MET A 1 14.14 24.94 -14.82
N ARG A 2 13.49 23.76 -14.75
CA ARG A 2 12.28 23.45 -15.55
C ARG A 2 10.98 24.16 -15.08
N SER A 3 10.86 24.60 -13.82
CA SER A 3 9.66 25.34 -13.35
C SER A 3 9.56 26.78 -13.89
N ARG A 4 10.69 27.41 -14.25
CA ARG A 4 10.74 28.77 -14.82
C ARG A 4 9.98 28.89 -16.15
N SER A 5 9.97 27.84 -16.96
CA SER A 5 9.31 27.83 -18.26
C SER A 5 7.81 27.52 -18.18
N ILE A 6 7.36 26.85 -17.11
CA ILE A 6 5.98 26.38 -16.95
C ILE A 6 5.09 27.52 -16.44
N LEU A 7 5.52 28.26 -15.41
CA LEU A 7 4.76 29.41 -14.88
C LEU A 7 4.47 30.46 -15.97
N VAL A 8 5.48 30.74 -16.81
CA VAL A 8 5.36 31.72 -17.90
C VAL A 8 4.43 31.23 -19.02
N THR A 9 4.33 29.92 -19.25
CA THR A 9 3.54 29.29 -20.33
C THR A 9 2.10 29.00 -19.91
N VAL A 10 1.86 28.63 -18.66
CA VAL A 10 0.51 28.31 -18.13
C VAL A 10 -0.35 29.58 -17.99
N ILE A 11 0.23 30.69 -17.54
CA ILE A 11 -0.46 32.00 -17.50
C ILE A 11 -0.91 32.45 -18.91
N VAL A 12 -0.17 32.06 -19.96
CA VAL A 12 -0.50 32.41 -21.36
C VAL A 12 -1.68 31.60 -21.90
N LEU A 13 -1.83 30.34 -21.49
CA LEU A 13 -2.94 29.48 -21.94
C LEU A 13 -4.27 29.84 -21.28
N ALA A 14 -4.27 30.19 -20.00
CA ALA A 14 -5.46 30.68 -19.30
C ALA A 14 -5.99 32.00 -19.93
N ALA A 15 -5.09 32.90 -20.33
CA ALA A 15 -5.45 34.18 -20.96
C ALA A 15 -6.00 34.04 -22.40
N LEU A 16 -5.59 32.99 -23.14
CA LEU A 16 -6.07 32.76 -24.51
C LEU A 16 -7.50 32.22 -24.57
N ALA A 17 -7.96 31.51 -23.53
CA ALA A 17 -9.31 30.96 -23.46
C ALA A 17 -10.40 32.04 -23.25
N ALA A 18 -10.05 33.19 -22.67
CA ALA A 18 -11.00 34.26 -22.36
C ALA A 18 -11.14 35.35 -23.46
N GLY A 19 -10.43 35.24 -24.58
CA GLY A 19 -10.26 36.36 -25.53
C GLY A 19 -10.28 35.99 -27.01
N LEU A 20 -11.35 35.36 -27.50
CA LEU A 20 -11.54 35.09 -28.94
C LEU A 20 -12.61 35.99 -29.55
N ALA A 21 -12.19 37.16 -30.08
CA ALA A 21 -12.88 37.89 -31.14
C ALA A 21 -12.01 38.99 -31.80
N ILE A 22 -11.72 38.79 -33.09
CA ILE A 22 -11.69 39.79 -34.20
C ILE A 22 -10.35 40.46 -34.61
N TRP A 23 -9.90 39.97 -35.79
CA TRP A 23 -9.30 40.61 -36.99
C TRP A 23 -7.84 41.08 -37.09
N LEU A 24 -7.24 40.58 -38.18
CA LEU A 24 -5.93 40.87 -38.79
C LEU A 24 -5.94 42.18 -39.59
N TYR A 25 -4.96 43.06 -39.39
CA TYR A 25 -4.36 43.92 -40.43
C TYR A 25 -2.90 44.24 -40.05
N PRO A 26 -1.98 44.44 -41.02
CA PRO A 26 -0.55 44.43 -40.78
C PRO A 26 -0.05 45.78 -40.25
N ALA A 27 1.02 45.70 -39.47
CA ALA A 27 1.70 46.81 -38.83
C ALA A 27 2.32 47.78 -39.86
N ASP A 28 2.05 49.07 -39.68
CA ASP A 28 2.83 50.14 -40.31
C ASP A 28 3.75 50.78 -39.26
N ASN A 29 5.03 50.81 -39.59
CA ASN A 29 6.14 51.20 -38.73
C ASN A 29 6.58 52.62 -39.13
N SER A 30 5.96 53.65 -38.56
CA SER A 30 6.58 54.98 -38.36
C SER A 30 5.59 55.99 -37.76
N ALA A 31 5.94 56.55 -36.60
CA ALA A 31 5.79 57.96 -36.23
C ALA A 31 5.93 58.14 -34.71
N GLN A 32 6.93 58.90 -34.27
CA GLN A 32 6.90 59.55 -32.96
C GLN A 32 5.71 60.53 -32.95
N GLN A 33 4.64 60.17 -32.26
CA GLN A 33 3.51 61.05 -31.94
C GLN A 33 3.65 61.63 -30.52
N PRO A 34 3.03 62.79 -30.23
CA PRO A 34 3.09 63.42 -28.91
C PRO A 34 2.52 62.49 -27.85
N ALA A 35 2.89 62.68 -26.57
CA ALA A 35 2.37 61.95 -25.42
C ALA A 35 0.82 61.98 -25.38
N THR A 36 0.21 61.02 -26.05
CA THR A 36 -1.23 60.85 -26.10
C THR A 36 -1.60 60.03 -24.87
N ARG A 37 -2.47 60.60 -24.04
CA ARG A 37 -3.04 60.04 -22.80
C ARG A 37 -3.17 58.52 -22.86
N ALA A 38 -2.77 57.84 -21.79
CA ALA A 38 -2.93 56.39 -21.66
C ALA A 38 -4.41 56.01 -21.86
N THR A 39 -4.67 54.87 -22.50
CA THR A 39 -6.01 54.28 -22.66
C THR A 39 -5.95 52.77 -22.43
N PRO A 40 -7.04 52.12 -21.99
CA PRO A 40 -7.05 50.66 -21.78
C PRO A 40 -6.64 49.86 -23.02
N ALA A 41 -6.99 50.32 -24.22
CA ALA A 41 -6.59 49.67 -25.47
C ALA A 41 -5.06 49.72 -25.69
N LYS A 42 -4.40 50.85 -25.41
CA LYS A 42 -2.94 50.99 -25.53
C LYS A 42 -2.19 50.15 -24.51
N VAL A 43 -2.72 50.03 -23.28
CA VAL A 43 -2.21 49.11 -22.26
C VAL A 43 -2.20 47.69 -22.80
N ARG A 44 -3.33 47.22 -23.33
CA ARG A 44 -3.47 45.85 -23.86
C ARG A 44 -2.50 45.59 -25.03
N ILE A 45 -2.35 46.55 -25.94
CA ILE A 45 -1.38 46.48 -27.05
C ILE A 45 0.06 46.41 -26.54
N ALA A 46 0.43 47.21 -25.54
CA ALA A 46 1.78 47.17 -24.98
C ALA A 46 2.07 45.84 -24.27
N PHE A 47 1.11 45.33 -23.50
CA PHE A 47 1.21 44.03 -22.83
C PHE A 47 1.38 42.89 -23.84
N GLN A 48 0.52 42.82 -24.86
CA GLN A 48 0.58 41.80 -25.91
C GLN A 48 1.87 41.87 -26.74
N ALA A 49 2.46 43.06 -26.87
CA ALA A 49 3.76 43.26 -27.51
C ALA A 49 4.97 42.94 -26.61
N GLY A 50 4.76 42.41 -25.40
CA GLY A 50 5.82 42.09 -24.43
C GLY A 50 6.49 43.31 -23.81
N ARG A 51 5.92 44.51 -23.95
CA ARG A 51 6.47 45.76 -23.38
C ARG A 51 5.93 45.99 -21.97
N TYR A 52 6.26 45.08 -21.06
CA TYR A 52 5.69 45.02 -19.71
C TYR A 52 5.95 46.31 -18.90
N GLU A 53 7.15 46.87 -18.91
CA GLU A 53 7.45 48.14 -18.22
C GLU A 53 6.56 49.30 -18.71
N SER A 54 6.31 49.36 -20.02
CA SER A 54 5.41 50.36 -20.61
C SER A 54 3.96 50.12 -20.20
N ALA A 55 3.53 48.86 -20.14
CA ALA A 55 2.19 48.48 -19.68
C ALA A 55 1.97 48.85 -18.21
N VAL A 56 2.92 48.52 -17.33
CA VAL A 56 2.91 48.90 -15.90
C VAL A 56 2.74 50.40 -15.72
N LYS A 57 3.54 51.21 -16.43
CA LYS A 57 3.47 52.67 -16.34
C LYS A 57 2.09 53.20 -16.75
N MET A 58 1.55 52.70 -17.86
CA MET A 58 0.23 53.11 -18.35
C MET A 58 -0.92 52.64 -17.44
N CYS A 59 -0.83 51.44 -16.85
CA CYS A 59 -1.79 50.96 -15.85
C CYS A 59 -1.81 51.86 -14.62
N LYS A 60 -0.64 52.17 -14.04
CA LYS A 60 -0.52 53.05 -12.86
C LYS A 60 -1.07 54.46 -13.13
N GLU A 61 -0.81 55.02 -14.32
CA GLU A 61 -1.38 56.31 -14.75
C GLU A 61 -2.92 56.28 -14.79
N LEU A 62 -3.50 55.23 -15.38
CA LEU A 62 -4.95 55.10 -15.52
C LEU A 62 -5.65 54.82 -14.18
N LEU A 63 -5.11 53.91 -13.37
CA LEU A 63 -5.66 53.54 -12.06
C LEU A 63 -5.62 54.70 -11.05
N GLY A 64 -4.68 55.64 -11.20
CA GLY A 64 -4.61 56.87 -10.40
C GLY A 64 -5.53 58.00 -10.90
N SER A 65 -6.22 57.82 -12.02
CA SER A 65 -7.11 58.83 -12.62
C SER A 65 -8.60 58.53 -12.35
N LYS A 66 -9.43 59.58 -12.22
CA LYS A 66 -10.90 59.42 -12.13
C LYS A 66 -11.56 58.93 -13.43
N ASP A 67 -10.79 58.80 -14.51
CA ASP A 67 -11.27 58.41 -15.85
C ASP A 67 -11.21 56.89 -16.08
N ALA A 68 -10.68 56.11 -15.13
CA ALA A 68 -10.88 54.67 -15.12
C ALA A 68 -12.34 54.39 -14.77
N GLY A 69 -13.20 54.25 -15.78
CA GLY A 69 -14.57 53.78 -15.55
C GLY A 69 -14.54 52.50 -14.72
N GLU A 70 -15.41 52.40 -13.71
CA GLU A 70 -15.47 51.26 -12.77
C GLU A 70 -15.43 49.91 -13.51
N SER A 71 -16.07 49.82 -14.67
CA SER A 71 -16.12 48.62 -15.51
C SER A 71 -14.77 48.13 -16.09
N SER A 72 -13.70 48.93 -16.06
CA SER A 72 -12.37 48.57 -16.62
C SER A 72 -11.26 48.48 -15.58
N ARG A 73 -11.56 48.71 -14.28
CA ARG A 73 -10.55 48.72 -13.22
C ARG A 73 -9.92 47.34 -13.00
N ALA A 74 -10.74 46.29 -12.89
CA ALA A 74 -10.27 44.91 -12.70
C ALA A 74 -9.36 44.45 -13.86
N ASP A 75 -9.72 44.76 -15.11
CA ASP A 75 -8.90 44.46 -16.29
C ASP A 75 -7.52 45.15 -16.24
N LEU A 76 -7.47 46.40 -15.79
CA LEU A 76 -6.20 47.13 -15.66
C LEU A 76 -5.34 46.58 -14.53
N LEU A 77 -5.95 46.16 -13.42
CA LEU A 77 -5.26 45.51 -12.30
C LEU A 77 -4.70 44.14 -12.71
N MET A 78 -5.46 43.35 -13.47
CA MET A 78 -4.97 42.08 -14.03
C MET A 78 -3.74 42.29 -14.92
N ILE A 79 -3.81 43.22 -15.87
CA ILE A 79 -2.67 43.50 -16.77
C ILE A 79 -1.49 44.05 -15.96
N LEU A 80 -1.74 44.87 -14.94
CA LEU A 80 -0.69 45.36 -14.05
C LEU A 80 -0.01 44.21 -13.32
N GLY A 81 -0.78 43.35 -12.64
CA GLY A 81 -0.27 42.19 -11.92
C GLY A 81 0.50 41.24 -12.83
N GLU A 82 -0.03 40.93 -14.01
CA GLU A 82 0.64 40.05 -14.99
C GLU A 82 1.94 40.67 -15.50
N SER A 83 1.96 41.98 -15.76
CA SER A 83 3.17 42.68 -16.21
C SER A 83 4.24 42.69 -15.12
N GLU A 84 3.87 42.98 -13.87
CA GLU A 84 4.80 42.94 -12.73
C GLU A 84 5.31 41.52 -12.46
N THR A 85 4.47 40.48 -12.64
CA THR A 85 4.85 39.07 -12.57
C THR A 85 5.90 38.71 -13.63
N LYS A 86 5.71 39.14 -14.89
CA LYS A 86 6.69 38.93 -15.97
C LYS A 86 8.01 39.69 -15.77
N LEU A 87 7.98 40.75 -14.95
CA LEU A 87 9.15 41.52 -14.55
C LEU A 87 9.78 41.01 -13.23
N GLU A 88 9.23 39.93 -12.64
CA GLU A 88 9.67 39.36 -11.36
C GLU A 88 9.56 40.35 -10.18
N ASN A 89 8.66 41.34 -10.28
CA ASN A 89 8.34 42.28 -9.19
C ASN A 89 7.20 41.72 -8.33
N TRP A 90 7.48 40.65 -7.60
CA TRP A 90 6.47 39.81 -6.92
C TRP A 90 5.52 40.59 -6.01
N GLN A 91 6.02 41.47 -5.13
CA GLN A 91 5.17 42.24 -4.22
C GLN A 91 4.24 43.18 -4.99
N ALA A 92 4.73 43.87 -6.02
CA ALA A 92 3.90 44.77 -6.82
C ALA A 92 2.84 44.01 -7.63
N ALA A 93 3.14 42.78 -8.04
CA ALA A 93 2.17 41.90 -8.68
C ALA A 93 1.06 41.47 -7.69
N LEU A 94 1.44 41.02 -6.49
CA LEU A 94 0.50 40.67 -5.41
C LEU A 94 -0.40 41.85 -5.04
N ASP A 95 0.18 43.04 -4.82
CA ASP A 95 -0.57 44.26 -4.50
C ASP A 95 -1.61 44.59 -5.58
N ALA A 96 -1.29 44.33 -6.86
CA ALA A 96 -2.20 44.56 -7.97
C ALA A 96 -3.33 43.53 -8.02
N TYR A 97 -3.02 42.24 -7.85
CA TYR A 97 -4.03 41.17 -7.86
C TYR A 97 -4.97 41.24 -6.65
N GLN A 98 -4.46 41.56 -5.46
CA GLN A 98 -5.26 41.70 -4.24
C GLN A 98 -6.25 42.87 -4.31
N GLN A 99 -5.95 43.90 -5.11
CA GLN A 99 -6.86 45.03 -5.34
C GLN A 99 -8.04 44.71 -6.29
N VAL A 100 -8.07 43.53 -6.91
CA VAL A 100 -9.23 43.09 -7.70
C VAL A 100 -10.36 42.73 -6.75
N ASP A 101 -11.49 43.41 -6.89
CA ASP A 101 -12.69 43.19 -6.07
C ASP A 101 -13.27 41.78 -6.29
N ASP A 102 -13.80 41.16 -5.23
CA ASP A 102 -14.30 39.77 -5.27
C ASP A 102 -15.54 39.57 -6.17
N ASP A 103 -16.29 40.63 -6.47
CA ASP A 103 -17.43 40.60 -7.39
C ASP A 103 -17.02 40.74 -8.87
N ALA A 104 -15.74 41.03 -9.14
CA ALA A 104 -15.21 41.12 -10.49
C ALA A 104 -15.10 39.74 -11.14
N LYS A 105 -15.34 39.67 -12.46
CA LYS A 105 -15.18 38.42 -13.24
C LYS A 105 -13.77 37.85 -13.19
N GLN A 106 -12.78 38.72 -12.94
CA GLN A 106 -11.36 38.40 -12.90
C GLN A 106 -10.90 37.97 -11.50
N ALA A 107 -11.76 38.05 -10.48
CA ALA A 107 -11.36 37.85 -9.08
C ALA A 107 -10.75 36.47 -8.85
N ALA A 108 -11.40 35.40 -9.31
CA ALA A 108 -10.88 34.04 -9.17
C ALA A 108 -9.48 33.89 -9.80
N THR A 109 -9.30 34.38 -11.03
CA THR A 109 -8.00 34.36 -11.72
C THR A 109 -6.94 35.19 -11.00
N ALA A 110 -7.31 36.33 -10.41
CA ALA A 110 -6.41 37.17 -9.62
C ALA A 110 -5.95 36.46 -8.34
N ARG A 111 -6.86 35.77 -7.63
CA ARG A 111 -6.55 34.97 -6.45
C ARG A 111 -5.67 33.76 -6.81
N TRP A 112 -5.97 33.07 -7.91
CA TRP A 112 -5.11 32.00 -8.43
C TRP A 112 -3.69 32.51 -8.74
N ALA A 113 -3.57 33.62 -9.47
CA ALA A 113 -2.27 34.20 -9.80
C ALA A 113 -1.47 34.61 -8.56
N SER A 114 -2.15 35.12 -7.52
CA SER A 114 -1.52 35.41 -6.23
C SER A 114 -1.00 34.13 -5.57
N GLY A 115 -1.81 33.07 -5.56
CA GLY A 115 -1.43 31.75 -5.05
C GLY A 115 -0.21 31.15 -5.75
N GLU A 116 -0.13 31.28 -7.08
CA GLU A 116 1.05 30.82 -7.84
C GLU A 116 2.33 31.61 -7.50
N ILE A 117 2.21 32.92 -7.20
CA ILE A 117 3.34 33.73 -6.74
C ILE A 117 3.78 33.27 -5.35
N TYR A 118 2.85 33.10 -4.40
CA TYR A 118 3.19 32.59 -3.06
C TYR A 118 3.82 31.19 -3.12
N PHE A 119 3.31 30.31 -3.97
CA PHE A 119 3.93 29.01 -4.26
C PHE A 119 5.37 29.14 -4.76
N HIS A 120 5.62 30.10 -5.67
CA HIS A 120 6.95 30.36 -6.20
C HIS A 120 7.91 30.86 -5.12
N LEU A 121 7.41 31.74 -4.24
CA LEU A 121 8.16 32.32 -3.13
C LEU A 121 8.38 31.33 -1.97
N GLY A 122 7.69 30.20 -1.95
CA GLY A 122 7.77 29.22 -0.86
C GLY A 122 6.96 29.61 0.37
N GLN A 123 5.92 30.42 0.21
CA GLN A 123 4.99 30.83 1.27
C GLN A 123 3.76 29.93 1.20
N ALA A 124 3.73 28.86 2.01
CA ALA A 124 2.77 27.76 1.86
C ALA A 124 1.35 28.17 2.26
N SER A 125 1.19 28.77 3.43
CA SER A 125 -0.11 29.19 3.97
C SER A 125 -0.79 30.22 3.07
N GLU A 126 -0.08 31.26 2.63
CA GLU A 126 -0.62 32.30 1.74
C GLU A 126 -0.95 31.77 0.35
N ALA A 127 -0.17 30.80 -0.14
CA ALA A 127 -0.47 30.11 -1.39
C ALA A 127 -1.79 29.36 -1.29
N ILE A 128 -1.96 28.53 -0.26
CA ILE A 128 -3.19 27.76 -0.04
C ILE A 128 -4.38 28.70 0.13
N GLU A 129 -4.30 29.71 1.01
CA GLU A 129 -5.40 30.65 1.26
C GLU A 129 -5.83 31.37 -0.03
N SER A 130 -4.87 31.82 -0.83
CA SER A 130 -5.16 32.49 -2.11
C SER A 130 -5.81 31.55 -3.12
N LEU A 131 -5.40 30.29 -3.19
CA LEU A 131 -5.96 29.31 -4.11
C LEU A 131 -7.35 28.84 -3.68
N GLU A 132 -7.58 28.65 -2.37
CA GLU A 132 -8.90 28.35 -1.82
C GLU A 132 -9.88 29.50 -2.11
N ALA A 133 -9.43 30.75 -1.93
CA ALA A 133 -10.21 31.92 -2.32
C ALA A 133 -10.56 31.89 -3.82
N ALA A 134 -9.62 31.52 -4.69
CA ALA A 134 -9.88 31.39 -6.13
C ALA A 134 -10.98 30.37 -6.44
N VAL A 135 -10.92 29.19 -5.83
CA VAL A 135 -11.93 28.13 -6.00
C VAL A 135 -13.28 28.52 -5.40
N SER A 136 -13.29 29.25 -4.29
CA SER A 136 -14.53 29.74 -3.67
C SER A 136 -15.28 30.74 -4.55
N LEU A 137 -14.54 31.60 -5.27
CA LEU A 137 -15.08 32.59 -6.20
C LEU A 137 -15.52 31.93 -7.53
N ASN A 138 -14.75 30.95 -8.00
CA ASN A 138 -15.07 30.18 -9.19
C ASN A 138 -14.72 28.70 -8.98
N ARG A 139 -15.73 27.88 -8.69
CA ARG A 139 -15.58 26.42 -8.51
C ARG A 139 -15.03 25.66 -9.73
N PHE A 140 -14.90 26.32 -10.88
CA PHE A 140 -14.34 25.75 -12.11
C PHE A 140 -12.95 26.33 -12.42
N GLU A 141 -12.30 27.01 -11.47
CA GLU A 141 -10.94 27.52 -11.60
C GLU A 141 -9.94 26.36 -11.56
N PHE A 142 -9.79 25.70 -12.71
CA PHE A 142 -9.10 24.42 -12.84
C PHE A 142 -7.65 24.43 -12.33
N TYR A 143 -6.86 25.44 -12.71
CA TYR A 143 -5.46 25.52 -12.30
C TYR A 143 -5.30 25.72 -10.79
N ALA A 144 -6.30 26.33 -10.12
CA ALA A 144 -6.30 26.44 -8.67
C ALA A 144 -6.55 25.07 -8.01
N HIS A 145 -7.47 24.27 -8.55
CA HIS A 145 -7.68 22.89 -8.09
C HIS A 145 -6.41 22.04 -8.24
N GLN A 146 -5.75 22.06 -9.40
CA GLN A 146 -4.50 21.29 -9.59
C GLN A 146 -3.41 21.69 -8.59
N ARG A 147 -3.24 23.00 -8.36
CA ARG A 147 -2.23 23.48 -7.41
C ARG A 147 -2.57 23.11 -5.97
N LEU A 148 -3.84 23.22 -5.57
CA LEU A 148 -4.29 22.81 -4.23
C LEU A 148 -4.09 21.31 -4.03
N ALA A 149 -4.49 20.49 -4.99
CA ALA A 149 -4.27 19.05 -4.95
C ALA A 149 -2.77 18.71 -4.76
N TYR A 150 -1.88 19.41 -5.46
CA TYR A 150 -0.43 19.25 -5.31
C TYR A 150 0.06 19.64 -3.91
N LEU A 151 -0.29 20.84 -3.43
CA LEU A 151 0.16 21.36 -2.13
C LEU A 151 -0.36 20.53 -0.97
N TYR A 152 -1.64 20.18 -1.00
CA TYR A 152 -2.26 19.34 0.01
C TYR A 152 -1.64 17.95 0.08
N ASN A 153 -1.42 17.29 -1.06
CA ASN A 153 -0.70 16.01 -1.06
C ASN A 153 0.75 16.16 -0.55
N THR A 154 1.46 17.22 -0.95
CA THR A 154 2.85 17.48 -0.52
C THR A 154 2.95 17.66 0.99
N PHE A 155 1.97 18.31 1.62
CA PHE A 155 1.94 18.56 3.07
C PHE A 155 1.14 17.52 3.85
N GLY A 156 0.77 16.40 3.23
CA GLY A 156 0.09 15.29 3.91
C GLY A 156 -1.42 15.48 4.16
N ARG A 157 -2.03 16.56 3.65
CA ARG A 157 -3.45 16.93 3.81
C ARG A 157 -4.35 16.26 2.76
N ARG A 158 -4.37 14.92 2.75
CA ARG A 158 -4.91 14.17 1.60
C ARG A 158 -6.43 14.23 1.52
N SER A 159 -7.10 14.28 2.66
CA SER A 159 -8.56 14.44 2.72
C SER A 159 -8.98 15.75 2.04
N GLU A 160 -8.25 16.84 2.28
CA GLU A 160 -8.50 18.11 1.59
C GLU A 160 -8.06 18.11 0.11
N ALA A 161 -7.04 17.31 -0.26
CA ALA A 161 -6.63 17.18 -1.66
C ALA A 161 -7.69 16.49 -2.55
N GLN A 162 -8.42 15.53 -1.97
CA GLN A 162 -9.37 14.67 -2.68
C GLN A 162 -10.40 15.44 -3.54
N PRO A 163 -11.19 16.41 -3.01
CA PRO A 163 -12.18 17.12 -3.82
C PRO A 163 -11.55 17.91 -4.99
N HIS A 164 -10.29 18.33 -4.87
CA HIS A 164 -9.57 19.00 -5.96
C HIS A 164 -9.11 18.03 -7.04
N LEU A 165 -8.62 16.85 -6.66
CA LEU A 165 -8.34 15.76 -7.59
C LEU A 165 -9.61 15.34 -8.34
N GLU A 166 -10.71 15.13 -7.63
CA GLU A 166 -11.99 14.79 -8.26
C GLU A 166 -12.44 15.83 -9.28
N MET A 167 -12.29 17.13 -8.98
CA MET A 167 -12.61 18.19 -9.93
C MET A 167 -11.73 18.12 -11.18
N ALA A 168 -10.43 17.89 -11.03
CA ALA A 168 -9.52 17.74 -12.15
C ALA A 168 -9.92 16.54 -13.04
N ILE A 169 -10.20 15.39 -12.43
CA ILE A 169 -10.67 14.19 -13.15
C ILE A 169 -12.02 14.42 -13.85
N LYS A 170 -12.96 15.14 -13.22
CA LYS A 170 -14.25 15.47 -13.84
C LYS A 170 -14.12 16.44 -15.01
N SER A 171 -13.09 17.29 -15.01
CA SER A 171 -12.83 18.24 -16.10
C SER A 171 -12.25 17.56 -17.34
N GLY A 172 -11.59 16.41 -17.17
CA GLY A 172 -10.87 15.71 -18.24
C GLY A 172 -9.46 16.24 -18.51
N ASP A 173 -9.03 17.29 -17.80
CA ASP A 173 -7.66 17.80 -17.81
C ASP A 173 -6.98 17.33 -16.51
N PHE A 174 -6.14 16.31 -16.60
CA PHE A 174 -5.43 15.74 -15.46
C PHE A 174 -4.23 14.92 -15.95
N THR A 175 -3.31 14.65 -15.04
CA THR A 175 -2.13 13.81 -15.26
C THR A 175 -2.42 12.36 -14.86
N PRO A 176 -1.73 11.37 -15.44
CA PRO A 176 -1.83 9.98 -14.99
C PRO A 176 -1.54 9.81 -13.49
N GLN A 177 -0.65 10.63 -12.93
CA GLN A 177 -0.35 10.64 -11.50
C GLN A 177 -1.55 11.10 -10.67
N GLU A 178 -2.28 12.14 -11.07
CA GLU A 178 -3.51 12.58 -10.39
C GLU A 178 -4.61 11.51 -10.45
N LEU A 179 -4.74 10.80 -11.58
CA LEU A 179 -5.67 9.66 -11.70
C LEU A 179 -5.29 8.49 -10.79
N MET A 180 -3.99 8.26 -10.56
CA MET A 180 -3.55 7.27 -9.58
C MET A 180 -3.82 7.72 -8.13
N LEU A 181 -3.52 8.98 -7.80
CA LEU A 181 -3.68 9.51 -6.44
C LEU A 181 -5.14 9.50 -6.00
N VAL A 182 -6.07 9.90 -6.88
CA VAL A 182 -7.51 9.83 -6.58
C VAL A 182 -7.97 8.38 -6.38
N GLY A 183 -7.29 7.43 -7.05
CA GLY A 183 -7.65 6.03 -7.04
C GLY A 183 -7.08 5.23 -5.86
N ASN A 184 -6.01 5.72 -5.25
CA ASN A 184 -5.45 5.19 -4.02
C ASN A 184 -5.07 6.34 -3.07
N PRO A 185 -6.05 6.88 -2.30
CA PRO A 185 -5.81 8.00 -1.37
C PRO A 185 -4.81 7.67 -0.26
N ALA A 186 -4.60 6.38 0.04
CA ALA A 186 -3.63 5.93 1.01
C ALA A 186 -2.18 6.03 0.50
N LYS A 187 -1.96 6.18 -0.81
CA LYS A 187 -0.62 6.33 -1.39
C LYS A 187 -0.02 7.69 -1.05
N ALA A 188 1.19 7.69 -0.48
CA ALA A 188 1.91 8.91 -0.16
C ALA A 188 2.42 9.61 -1.42
N TYR A 189 2.31 10.94 -1.44
CA TYR A 189 2.99 11.77 -2.41
C TYR A 189 4.41 12.04 -1.93
N ASP A 190 5.40 11.40 -2.55
CA ASP A 190 6.80 11.51 -2.15
C ASP A 190 7.43 12.80 -2.69
N ALA A 191 7.52 13.83 -1.85
CA ALA A 191 8.10 15.13 -2.20
C ALA A 191 8.90 15.80 -1.05
N PRO A 192 9.83 15.09 -0.37
CA PRO A 192 10.57 15.60 0.78
C PRO A 192 11.38 16.86 0.45
N THR A 193 11.97 16.92 -0.74
CA THR A 193 12.72 18.09 -1.20
C THR A 193 11.84 19.34 -1.35
N GLU A 194 10.55 19.15 -1.62
CA GLU A 194 9.62 20.26 -1.77
C GLU A 194 9.18 20.79 -0.39
N VAL A 195 8.95 19.91 0.58
CA VAL A 195 8.72 20.30 1.98
C VAL A 195 9.90 21.11 2.52
N GLU A 196 11.12 20.62 2.32
CA GLU A 196 12.35 21.34 2.72
C GLU A 196 12.46 22.71 2.07
N ARG A 197 12.06 22.82 0.78
CA ARG A 197 12.07 24.10 0.05
C ARG A 197 11.15 25.13 0.69
N PHE A 198 9.94 24.75 1.09
CA PHE A 198 9.00 25.66 1.75
C PHE A 198 9.50 26.08 3.12
N LEU A 199 9.93 25.15 3.96
CA LEU A 199 10.46 25.45 5.31
C LEU A 199 11.73 26.32 5.27
N ALA A 200 12.55 26.20 4.23
CA ALA A 200 13.74 27.04 4.04
C ALA A 200 13.39 28.46 3.57
N ALA A 201 12.26 28.63 2.88
CA ALA A 201 11.80 29.92 2.36
C ALA A 201 11.05 30.73 3.42
N ASP A 202 10.24 30.05 4.24
CA ASP A 202 9.53 30.61 5.37
C ASP A 202 9.62 29.64 6.57
N SER A 203 10.48 29.96 7.53
CA SER A 203 10.69 29.12 8.71
C SER A 203 9.62 29.30 9.79
N ASP A 204 8.81 30.36 9.70
CA ASP A 204 7.75 30.65 10.66
C ASP A 204 6.44 29.95 10.28
N ASP A 205 6.25 29.60 9.00
CA ASP A 205 5.15 28.75 8.54
C ASP A 205 5.48 27.25 8.71
N LEU A 206 4.97 26.65 9.80
CA LEU A 206 5.20 25.24 10.10
C LEU A 206 4.26 24.28 9.36
N LEU A 207 3.29 24.78 8.57
CA LEU A 207 2.34 23.93 7.85
C LEU A 207 3.01 22.84 6.99
N PRO A 208 4.11 23.12 6.24
CA PRO A 208 4.78 22.09 5.44
C PRO A 208 5.35 20.93 6.27
N THR A 209 5.69 21.14 7.55
CA THR A 209 6.22 20.10 8.44
C THR A 209 5.29 18.90 8.56
N LEU A 210 3.98 19.09 8.36
CA LEU A 210 3.01 17.99 8.37
C LEU A 210 3.32 16.92 7.32
N GLY A 211 3.90 17.27 6.17
CA GLY A 211 4.35 16.30 5.17
C GLY A 211 5.42 15.35 5.75
N THR A 212 6.38 15.88 6.51
CA THR A 212 7.40 15.09 7.20
C THR A 212 6.80 14.24 8.33
N VAL A 213 5.82 14.77 9.07
CA VAL A 213 5.10 14.02 10.12
C VAL A 213 4.42 12.78 9.53
N VAL A 214 3.73 12.92 8.39
CA VAL A 214 3.09 11.79 7.70
C VAL A 214 4.13 10.74 7.31
N THR A 215 5.28 11.16 6.77
CA THR A 215 6.40 10.24 6.48
C THR A 215 6.87 9.51 7.73
N HIS A 216 7.10 10.22 8.84
CA HIS A 216 7.53 9.61 10.10
C HIS A 216 6.52 8.60 10.63
N ASN A 217 5.22 8.90 10.60
CA ASN A 217 4.18 7.96 11.00
C ASN A 217 4.17 6.69 10.13
N ASN A 218 4.33 6.84 8.81
CA ASN A 218 4.39 5.68 7.90
C ASN A 218 5.65 4.82 8.13
N GLU A 219 6.75 5.43 8.59
CA GLU A 219 8.00 4.76 8.94
C GLU A 219 8.05 4.30 10.42
N LEU A 220 6.91 4.36 11.14
CA LEU A 220 6.77 4.07 12.56
C LEU A 220 7.64 4.91 13.52
N ARG A 221 8.15 6.05 13.05
CA ARG A 221 8.89 7.02 13.86
C ARG A 221 7.93 7.93 14.63
N TYR A 222 7.00 7.31 15.36
CA TYR A 222 5.88 7.98 16.02
C TYR A 222 6.30 9.05 17.04
N ASN A 223 7.38 8.80 17.78
CA ASN A 223 7.88 9.79 18.75
C ASN A 223 8.44 11.04 18.03
N GLU A 224 9.17 10.86 16.93
CA GLU A 224 9.66 11.98 16.10
C GLU A 224 8.50 12.74 15.47
N ALA A 225 7.46 12.03 15.01
CA ALA A 225 6.23 12.64 14.51
C ALA A 225 5.53 13.50 15.59
N LEU A 226 5.41 13.00 16.83
CA LEU A 226 4.82 13.74 17.95
C LEU A 226 5.63 14.98 18.34
N GLU A 227 6.97 14.91 18.28
CA GLU A 227 7.85 16.06 18.52
C GLU A 227 7.64 17.18 17.50
N LEU A 228 7.52 16.82 16.21
CA LEU A 228 7.25 17.77 15.12
C LEU A 228 5.83 18.35 15.17
N LEU A 229 4.84 17.56 15.60
CA LEU A 229 3.45 18.00 15.72
C LEU A 229 3.24 19.04 16.82
N ALA A 230 3.98 18.95 17.93
CA ALA A 230 3.79 19.82 19.08
C ALA A 230 3.81 21.34 18.76
N PRO A 231 4.85 21.89 18.10
CA PRO A 231 4.88 23.31 17.74
C PRO A 231 3.85 23.66 16.63
N LEU A 232 3.64 22.77 15.65
CA LEU A 232 2.65 22.97 14.59
C LEU A 232 1.24 23.13 15.16
N MET A 233 0.84 22.24 16.08
CA MET A 233 -0.49 22.30 16.69
C MET A 233 -0.66 23.46 17.67
N GLN A 234 0.43 24.01 18.21
CA GLN A 234 0.37 25.26 18.97
C GLN A 234 0.06 26.46 18.07
N GLN A 235 0.60 26.47 16.85
CA GLN A 235 0.34 27.52 15.85
C GLN A 235 -1.03 27.35 15.19
N ARG A 236 -1.44 26.10 14.94
CA ARG A 236 -2.62 25.72 14.14
C ARG A 236 -3.46 24.64 14.84
N PRO A 237 -4.06 24.93 16.01
CA PRO A 237 -4.86 23.95 16.76
C PRO A 237 -6.11 23.47 16.00
N GLU A 238 -6.57 24.23 15.00
CA GLU A 238 -7.71 23.90 14.15
C GLU A 238 -7.42 22.87 13.04
N LEU A 239 -6.14 22.55 12.79
CA LEU A 239 -5.74 21.69 11.68
C LEU A 239 -6.07 20.21 11.97
N VAL A 240 -7.21 19.75 11.46
CA VAL A 240 -7.72 18.38 11.69
C VAL A 240 -6.72 17.30 11.30
N GLU A 241 -6.05 17.42 10.15
CA GLU A 241 -5.05 16.44 9.71
C GLU A 241 -3.89 16.30 10.71
N ALA A 242 -3.46 17.39 11.37
CA ALA A 242 -2.44 17.29 12.43
C ALA A 242 -2.95 16.48 13.65
N HIS A 243 -4.25 16.62 13.98
CA HIS A 243 -4.87 15.77 15.01
C HIS A 243 -4.99 14.32 14.58
N VAL A 244 -5.30 14.03 13.31
CA VAL A 244 -5.28 12.66 12.75
C VAL A 244 -3.91 12.04 12.94
N GLN A 245 -2.84 12.73 12.50
CA GLN A 245 -1.47 12.24 12.63
C GLN A 245 -1.04 12.05 14.09
N LYS A 246 -1.45 12.95 15.00
CA LYS A 246 -1.25 12.79 16.44
C LYS A 246 -1.98 11.56 16.99
N GLY A 247 -3.22 11.36 16.58
CA GLY A 247 -4.05 10.22 17.00
C GLY A 247 -3.44 8.89 16.58
N ILE A 248 -2.96 8.77 15.34
CA ILE A 248 -2.23 7.60 14.83
C ILE A 248 -0.99 7.32 15.70
N ALA A 249 -0.15 8.33 15.93
CA ALA A 249 1.06 8.17 16.73
C ALA A 249 0.77 7.79 18.19
N LEU A 250 -0.26 8.38 18.81
CA LEU A 250 -0.67 8.05 20.18
C LEU A 250 -1.29 6.65 20.27
N ALA A 251 -2.08 6.23 19.28
CA ALA A 251 -2.63 4.88 19.26
C ALA A 251 -1.53 3.80 19.25
N ALA A 252 -0.40 4.09 18.61
CA ALA A 252 0.75 3.20 18.57
C ALA A 252 1.65 3.27 19.81
N THR A 253 1.73 4.41 20.51
CA THR A 253 2.76 4.65 21.55
C THR A 253 2.25 4.95 22.95
N ALA A 254 1.04 5.50 23.10
CA ALA A 254 0.51 6.02 24.35
C ALA A 254 -1.03 6.07 24.32
N THR A 255 -1.66 4.89 24.32
CA THR A 255 -3.13 4.75 24.26
C THR A 255 -3.84 5.39 25.45
N ASP A 256 -3.16 5.52 26.59
CA ASP A 256 -3.62 6.24 27.79
C ASP A 256 -3.88 7.74 27.54
N LYS A 257 -3.25 8.32 26.52
CA LYS A 257 -3.43 9.73 26.13
C LYS A 257 -4.55 9.95 25.11
N LEU A 258 -5.09 8.89 24.50
CA LEU A 258 -6.16 9.01 23.51
C LEU A 258 -7.42 9.71 24.04
N PRO A 259 -7.87 9.50 25.30
CA PRO A 259 -9.01 10.23 25.83
C PRO A 259 -8.83 11.76 25.86
N GLN A 260 -7.63 12.22 26.24
CA GLN A 260 -7.32 13.66 26.22
C GLN A 260 -7.22 14.17 24.78
N TRP A 261 -6.55 13.42 23.89
CA TRP A 261 -6.49 13.76 22.47
C TRP A 261 -7.89 13.91 21.86
N HIS A 262 -8.81 12.98 22.15
CA HIS A 262 -10.18 13.05 21.67
C HIS A 262 -10.93 14.27 22.22
N ALA A 263 -10.70 14.63 23.49
CA ALA A 263 -11.28 15.83 24.10
C ALA A 263 -10.75 17.14 23.51
N ASP A 264 -9.54 17.12 22.94
CA ASP A 264 -8.87 18.26 22.31
C ASP A 264 -9.22 18.43 20.82
N LEU A 265 -10.01 17.52 20.23
CA LEU A 265 -10.38 17.58 18.81
C LEU A 265 -11.21 18.84 18.51
N PRO A 266 -10.92 19.53 17.38
CA PRO A 266 -11.73 20.66 16.94
C PRO A 266 -13.11 20.20 16.42
N ASP A 267 -14.09 21.10 16.38
CA ASP A 267 -15.46 20.80 15.92
C ASP A 267 -15.50 20.18 14.50
N ALA A 268 -14.59 20.58 13.62
CA ALA A 268 -14.49 20.07 12.25
C ALA A 268 -13.95 18.62 12.15
N ALA A 269 -13.49 18.02 13.26
CA ALA A 269 -12.94 16.67 13.26
C ALA A 269 -13.98 15.60 12.88
N ASP A 270 -15.27 15.88 13.09
CA ASP A 270 -16.37 14.96 12.75
C ASP A 270 -16.57 14.79 11.24
N ASP A 271 -16.03 15.69 10.42
CA ASP A 271 -16.08 15.60 8.96
C ASP A 271 -14.90 14.79 8.37
N HIS A 272 -14.02 14.22 9.21
CA HIS A 272 -12.83 13.50 8.79
C HIS A 272 -12.95 11.98 9.03
N PRO A 273 -12.83 11.12 8.00
CA PRO A 273 -13.09 9.69 8.15
C PRO A 273 -12.08 8.97 9.06
N GLU A 274 -10.81 9.35 9.03
CA GLU A 274 -9.76 8.77 9.87
C GLU A 274 -9.97 9.04 11.37
N ILE A 275 -10.58 10.17 11.74
CA ILE A 275 -10.99 10.43 13.13
C ILE A 275 -12.01 9.38 13.58
N TRP A 276 -12.98 9.05 12.73
CA TRP A 276 -13.95 7.99 13.02
C TRP A 276 -13.32 6.61 13.10
N VAL A 277 -12.31 6.30 12.28
CA VAL A 277 -11.55 5.05 12.40
C VAL A 277 -10.80 4.99 13.73
N LEU A 278 -10.11 6.05 14.14
CA LEU A 278 -9.42 6.13 15.44
C LEU A 278 -10.40 5.98 16.61
N ARG A 279 -11.56 6.64 16.56
CA ARG A 279 -12.65 6.48 17.54
C ARG A 279 -13.14 5.04 17.61
N SER A 280 -13.25 4.37 16.46
CA SER A 280 -13.68 2.97 16.43
C SER A 280 -12.70 2.04 17.16
N GLN A 281 -11.39 2.33 17.11
CA GLN A 281 -10.35 1.59 17.83
C GLN A 281 -10.45 1.83 19.35
N MET A 282 -10.75 3.06 19.76
CA MET A 282 -10.97 3.38 21.18
C MET A 282 -12.22 2.67 21.76
N PHE A 283 -13.17 2.26 20.93
CA PHE A 283 -14.35 1.48 21.31
C PHE A 283 -14.18 -0.05 21.20
N ASP A 284 -12.95 -0.59 21.26
CA ASP A 284 -12.71 -2.03 21.09
C ASP A 284 -13.57 -2.95 21.98
N SER A 285 -13.96 -2.51 23.18
CA SER A 285 -14.84 -3.26 24.09
C SER A 285 -16.34 -3.08 23.83
N ASP A 286 -16.73 -2.09 23.02
CA ASP A 286 -18.12 -1.78 22.65
C ASP A 286 -18.29 -1.93 21.13
N ILE A 287 -18.52 -3.18 20.70
CA ILE A 287 -18.59 -3.56 19.28
C ILE A 287 -19.63 -2.72 18.53
N ASP A 288 -20.79 -2.44 19.13
CA ASP A 288 -21.84 -1.65 18.48
C ASP A 288 -21.39 -0.20 18.23
N ALA A 289 -20.71 0.42 19.20
CA ALA A 289 -20.15 1.76 19.05
C ALA A 289 -19.03 1.78 18.00
N ALA A 290 -18.14 0.78 18.00
CA ALA A 290 -17.08 0.66 17.00
C ALA A 290 -17.65 0.47 15.58
N GLN A 291 -18.71 -0.34 15.41
CA GLN A 291 -19.41 -0.52 14.13
C GLN A 291 -19.99 0.80 13.62
N HIS A 292 -20.64 1.58 14.49
CA HIS A 292 -21.17 2.90 14.14
C HIS A 292 -20.05 3.85 13.66
N CYS A 293 -18.93 3.91 14.38
CA CYS A 293 -17.80 4.76 13.98
C CYS A 293 -17.22 4.35 12.62
N CYS A 294 -17.01 3.04 12.35
CA CYS A 294 -16.57 2.60 11.03
C CYS A 294 -17.57 2.97 9.92
N ALA A 295 -18.87 2.86 10.19
CA ALA A 295 -19.89 3.24 9.22
C ALA A 295 -19.90 4.75 8.93
N GLN A 296 -19.70 5.61 9.94
CA GLN A 296 -19.54 7.05 9.73
C GLN A 296 -18.32 7.36 8.85
N ALA A 297 -17.19 6.68 9.06
CA ALA A 297 -16.03 6.80 8.18
C ALA A 297 -16.37 6.42 6.72
N LEU A 298 -17.19 5.38 6.51
CA LEU A 298 -17.62 4.93 5.18
C LEU A 298 -18.68 5.82 4.52
N GLU A 299 -19.49 6.53 5.30
CA GLU A 299 -20.40 7.54 4.80
C GLU A 299 -19.64 8.77 4.27
N LEU A 300 -18.59 9.18 4.97
CA LEU A 300 -17.69 10.27 4.55
C LEU A 300 -16.80 9.86 3.37
N ASN A 301 -16.25 8.65 3.41
CA ASN A 301 -15.37 8.11 2.37
C ASN A 301 -15.75 6.66 1.99
N PRO A 302 -16.58 6.47 0.95
CA PRO A 302 -17.07 5.16 0.49
C PRO A 302 -16.02 4.18 -0.05
N ILE A 303 -14.76 4.61 -0.15
CA ILE A 303 -13.63 3.79 -0.60
C ILE A 303 -12.56 3.62 0.50
N HIS A 304 -12.83 4.03 1.74
CA HIS A 304 -11.88 3.93 2.85
C HIS A 304 -11.65 2.45 3.23
N LEU A 305 -10.49 1.91 2.85
CA LEU A 305 -10.19 0.48 2.98
C LEU A 305 -10.25 -0.01 4.44
N VAL A 306 -9.54 0.66 5.36
CA VAL A 306 -9.46 0.26 6.79
C VAL A 306 -10.82 0.13 7.45
N ALA A 307 -11.71 1.10 7.18
CA ALA A 307 -13.06 1.10 7.71
C ALA A 307 -13.91 -0.06 7.17
N HIS A 308 -13.74 -0.46 5.90
CA HIS A 308 -14.39 -1.67 5.37
C HIS A 308 -13.89 -2.93 6.07
N THR A 309 -12.58 -3.10 6.17
CA THR A 309 -11.96 -4.30 6.78
C THR A 309 -12.35 -4.44 8.25
N ARG A 310 -12.27 -3.34 8.99
CA ARG A 310 -12.62 -3.31 10.41
C ARG A 310 -14.11 -3.54 10.63
N LEU A 311 -14.98 -2.92 9.84
CA LEU A 311 -16.43 -3.15 9.96
C LEU A 311 -16.80 -4.60 9.62
N ALA A 312 -16.17 -5.21 8.61
CA ALA A 312 -16.37 -6.61 8.27
C ALA A 312 -16.01 -7.54 9.44
N SER A 313 -14.84 -7.33 10.07
CA SER A 313 -14.41 -8.11 11.23
C SER A 313 -15.35 -7.94 12.43
N LEU A 314 -15.76 -6.69 12.75
CA LEU A 314 -16.70 -6.42 13.83
C LEU A 314 -18.08 -7.07 13.61
N LEU A 315 -18.57 -7.11 12.38
CA LEU A 315 -19.86 -7.72 12.03
C LEU A 315 -19.83 -9.25 12.09
N ALA A 316 -18.69 -9.85 11.74
CA ALA A 316 -18.49 -11.29 11.87
C ALA A 316 -18.58 -11.73 13.34
N ARG A 317 -18.04 -10.91 14.26
CA ARG A 317 -18.15 -11.12 15.71
C ARG A 317 -19.57 -10.92 16.25
N SER A 318 -20.41 -10.12 15.59
CA SER A 318 -21.77 -9.77 16.06
C SER A 318 -22.91 -10.58 15.42
N SER A 319 -22.66 -11.83 14.99
CA SER A 319 -23.65 -12.71 14.34
C SER A 319 -24.26 -12.18 13.03
N ASN A 320 -23.58 -11.28 12.31
CA ASN A 320 -24.05 -10.70 11.05
C ASN A 320 -23.15 -11.10 9.86
N GLY A 321 -22.95 -12.41 9.71
CA GLY A 321 -22.00 -13.00 8.76
C GLY A 321 -22.24 -12.60 7.30
N ASP A 322 -23.49 -12.50 6.85
CA ASP A 322 -23.81 -12.11 5.47
C ASP A 322 -23.36 -10.68 5.14
N SER A 323 -23.51 -9.76 6.10
CA SER A 323 -23.07 -8.36 5.92
C SER A 323 -21.56 -8.25 6.03
N ALA A 324 -20.95 -9.02 6.93
CA ALA A 324 -19.50 -9.12 7.05
C ALA A 324 -18.86 -9.60 5.74
N ALA A 325 -19.39 -10.67 5.13
CA ALA A 325 -18.89 -11.22 3.87
C ALA A 325 -18.98 -10.21 2.71
N LYS A 326 -20.09 -9.46 2.60
CA LYS A 326 -20.25 -8.42 1.56
C LYS A 326 -19.27 -7.25 1.72
N LEU A 327 -19.00 -6.84 2.96
CA LEU A 327 -18.02 -5.80 3.24
C LEU A 327 -16.59 -6.29 3.00
N ALA A 328 -16.29 -7.53 3.37
CA ALA A 328 -15.03 -8.18 3.07
C ALA A 328 -14.77 -8.25 1.55
N GLU A 329 -15.76 -8.72 0.77
CA GLU A 329 -15.68 -8.75 -0.70
C GLU A 329 -15.43 -7.34 -1.28
N ARG A 330 -16.09 -6.31 -0.73
CA ARG A 330 -15.87 -4.93 -1.15
C ARG A 330 -14.47 -4.43 -0.81
N ALA A 331 -13.96 -4.73 0.40
CA ALA A 331 -12.60 -4.39 0.82
C ALA A 331 -11.54 -5.06 -0.05
N GLU A 332 -11.74 -6.33 -0.39
CA GLU A 332 -10.88 -7.08 -1.30
C GLU A 332 -10.82 -6.42 -2.69
N LYS A 333 -11.98 -6.06 -3.27
CA LYS A 333 -12.02 -5.34 -4.56
C LYS A 333 -11.29 -3.99 -4.49
N LEU A 334 -11.42 -3.25 -3.38
CA LEU A 334 -10.68 -1.99 -3.19
C LEU A 334 -9.18 -2.23 -3.16
N GLN A 335 -8.72 -3.27 -2.48
CA GLN A 335 -7.30 -3.63 -2.45
C GLN A 335 -6.79 -4.09 -3.81
N GLN A 336 -7.57 -4.86 -4.56
CA GLN A 336 -7.22 -5.26 -5.92
C GLN A 336 -7.11 -4.05 -6.87
N VAL A 337 -7.89 -2.98 -6.64
CA VAL A 337 -7.67 -1.71 -7.34
C VAL A 337 -6.31 -1.10 -6.97
N ASN A 338 -5.95 -1.06 -5.68
CA ASN A 338 -4.65 -0.51 -5.24
C ASN A 338 -3.47 -1.27 -5.86
N ILE A 339 -3.51 -2.61 -5.84
CA ILE A 339 -2.51 -3.48 -6.48
C ILE A 339 -2.43 -3.19 -7.99
N GLY A 340 -3.58 -3.11 -8.66
CA GLY A 340 -3.63 -2.81 -10.10
C GLY A 340 -3.06 -1.42 -10.43
N LEU A 341 -3.29 -0.42 -9.59
CA LEU A 341 -2.70 0.93 -9.74
C LEU A 341 -1.18 0.92 -9.57
N GLU A 342 -0.64 0.08 -8.68
CA GLU A 342 0.80 -0.12 -8.54
C GLU A 342 1.40 -0.83 -9.76
N GLN A 343 0.74 -1.86 -10.28
CA GLN A 343 1.15 -2.50 -11.54
C GLN A 343 1.18 -1.51 -12.71
N ILE A 344 0.18 -0.61 -12.81
CA ILE A 344 0.16 0.45 -13.82
C ILE A 344 1.33 1.42 -13.65
N TYR A 345 1.68 1.74 -12.41
CA TYR A 345 2.82 2.63 -12.11
C TYR A 345 4.16 2.02 -12.54
N GLU A 346 4.38 0.76 -12.21
CA GLU A 346 5.60 0.02 -12.53
C GLU A 346 5.72 -0.28 -14.03
N ALA A 347 4.59 -0.44 -14.74
CA ALA A 347 4.55 -0.77 -16.15
C ALA A 347 3.51 0.06 -16.94
N PRO A 348 3.71 1.39 -17.11
CA PRO A 348 2.69 2.31 -17.65
C PRO A 348 2.32 2.06 -19.12
N GLY A 349 3.10 1.25 -19.84
CA GLY A 349 2.83 0.85 -21.23
C GLY A 349 2.02 -0.44 -21.38
N PHE A 350 1.59 -1.08 -20.29
CA PHE A 350 0.89 -2.36 -20.32
C PHE A 350 -0.60 -2.17 -19.95
N ALA A 351 -1.50 -2.54 -20.86
CA ALA A 351 -2.92 -2.24 -20.73
C ALA A 351 -3.71 -3.24 -19.86
N ALA A 352 -3.21 -4.46 -19.62
CA ALA A 352 -3.98 -5.48 -18.92
C ALA A 352 -4.35 -5.11 -17.46
N PRO A 353 -3.45 -4.54 -16.63
CA PRO A 353 -3.81 -4.04 -15.31
C PRO A 353 -4.90 -2.96 -15.34
N MET A 354 -4.92 -2.13 -16.38
CA MET A 354 -5.95 -1.08 -16.56
C MET A 354 -7.33 -1.67 -16.83
N GLU A 355 -7.42 -2.82 -17.52
CA GLU A 355 -8.69 -3.53 -17.71
C GLU A 355 -9.26 -3.99 -16.36
N GLN A 356 -8.43 -4.67 -15.55
CA GLN A 356 -8.83 -5.16 -14.24
C GLN A 356 -9.27 -4.02 -13.33
N VAL A 357 -8.48 -2.95 -13.23
CA VAL A 357 -8.82 -1.75 -12.45
C VAL A 357 -10.13 -1.14 -12.95
N ALA A 358 -10.33 -0.99 -14.26
CA ALA A 358 -11.55 -0.40 -14.80
C ALA A 358 -12.81 -1.23 -14.47
N ARG A 359 -12.72 -2.56 -14.56
CA ARG A 359 -13.84 -3.46 -14.21
C ARG A 359 -14.15 -3.42 -12.71
N LEU A 360 -13.13 -3.49 -11.85
CA LEU A 360 -13.31 -3.37 -10.40
C LEU A 360 -13.89 -2.00 -10.01
N CYS A 361 -13.43 -0.92 -10.66
CA CYS A 361 -13.99 0.42 -10.44
C CYS A 361 -15.47 0.49 -10.82
N ILE A 362 -15.92 -0.18 -11.89
CA ILE A 362 -17.36 -0.28 -12.23
C ILE A 362 -18.13 -0.95 -11.08
N ASP A 363 -17.65 -2.09 -10.60
CA ASP A 363 -18.29 -2.86 -9.52
C ASP A 363 -18.37 -2.06 -8.21
N LEU A 364 -17.36 -1.22 -7.95
CA LEU A 364 -17.27 -0.39 -6.76
C LEU A 364 -18.03 0.95 -6.85
N GLY A 365 -18.60 1.27 -8.02
CA GLY A 365 -19.31 2.54 -8.28
C GLY A 365 -18.41 3.70 -8.71
N ARG A 366 -17.13 3.44 -9.00
CA ARG A 366 -16.06 4.41 -9.35
C ARG A 366 -15.97 4.65 -10.87
N LYS A 367 -17.10 5.08 -11.46
CA LYS A 367 -17.27 5.15 -12.94
C LYS A 367 -16.33 6.14 -13.63
N TRP A 368 -15.95 7.23 -12.96
CA TRP A 368 -15.01 8.22 -13.50
C TRP A 368 -13.64 7.61 -13.77
N GLU A 369 -13.11 6.90 -12.78
CA GLU A 369 -11.81 6.23 -12.88
C GLU A 369 -11.86 5.11 -13.92
N ALA A 370 -12.92 4.31 -13.93
CA ALA A 370 -13.11 3.27 -14.94
C ALA A 370 -13.09 3.82 -16.38
N ALA A 371 -13.78 4.95 -16.62
CA ALA A 371 -13.83 5.58 -17.93
C ALA A 371 -12.45 6.07 -18.37
N HIS A 372 -11.70 6.70 -17.47
CA HIS A 372 -10.39 7.27 -17.78
C HIS A 372 -9.30 6.21 -17.94
N TRP A 373 -9.29 5.16 -17.11
CA TRP A 373 -8.38 4.02 -17.32
C TRP A 373 -8.67 3.30 -18.63
N THR A 374 -9.94 3.14 -18.99
CA THR A 374 -10.33 2.56 -20.27
C THR A 374 -9.88 3.42 -21.46
N ALA A 375 -10.05 4.75 -21.36
CA ALA A 375 -9.62 5.68 -22.40
C ALA A 375 -8.09 5.71 -22.55
N TYR A 376 -7.36 5.68 -21.44
CA TYR A 376 -5.90 5.63 -21.43
C TYR A 376 -5.39 4.33 -22.07
N ALA A 377 -5.97 3.18 -21.70
CA ALA A 377 -5.67 1.89 -22.30
C ALA A 377 -5.94 1.85 -23.81
N ALA A 378 -7.05 2.46 -24.28
CA ALA A 378 -7.36 2.56 -25.72
C ALA A 378 -6.33 3.41 -26.49
N GLY A 379 -5.67 4.35 -25.81
CA GLY A 379 -4.55 5.11 -26.36
C GLY A 379 -3.27 4.28 -26.53
N ILE A 380 -3.04 3.33 -25.62
CA ILE A 380 -1.89 2.41 -25.61
C ILE A 380 -2.08 1.27 -26.61
N ASP A 381 -3.21 0.55 -26.53
CA ASP A 381 -3.54 -0.58 -27.39
C ASP A 381 -4.93 -0.39 -28.02
N ARG A 382 -4.94 0.07 -29.26
CA ARG A 382 -6.17 0.26 -30.05
C ARG A 382 -6.85 -1.04 -30.46
N SER A 383 -6.17 -2.18 -30.34
CA SER A 383 -6.72 -3.50 -30.70
C SER A 383 -7.47 -4.17 -29.55
N ALA A 384 -7.29 -3.68 -28.32
CA ALA A 384 -7.95 -4.18 -27.12
C ALA A 384 -9.48 -4.05 -27.22
N SER A 385 -10.18 -5.16 -27.49
CA SER A 385 -11.63 -5.16 -27.72
C SER A 385 -12.45 -4.74 -26.50
N TRP A 386 -11.94 -5.02 -25.30
CA TRP A 386 -12.58 -4.68 -24.03
C TRP A 386 -12.75 -3.16 -23.84
N THR A 387 -11.87 -2.34 -24.44
CA THR A 387 -11.94 -0.88 -24.27
C THR A 387 -13.21 -0.31 -24.91
N ASN A 388 -13.56 -0.79 -26.11
CA ASN A 388 -14.79 -0.42 -26.80
C ASN A 388 -16.03 -0.96 -26.07
N GLU A 389 -15.95 -2.19 -25.53
CA GLU A 389 -17.00 -2.79 -24.71
C GLU A 389 -17.29 -1.94 -23.47
N LEU A 390 -16.26 -1.65 -22.65
CA LEU A 390 -16.43 -0.87 -21.42
C LEU A 390 -16.87 0.56 -21.69
N LEU A 391 -16.33 1.25 -22.72
CA LEU A 391 -16.81 2.58 -23.08
C LEU A 391 -18.28 2.58 -23.53
N ALA A 392 -18.75 1.52 -24.19
CA ALA A 392 -20.15 1.37 -24.57
C ALA A 392 -21.07 1.07 -23.39
N VAL A 393 -20.58 0.36 -22.36
CA VAL A 393 -21.29 0.11 -21.10
C VAL A 393 -21.35 1.38 -20.25
N LEU A 394 -20.19 2.02 -20.05
CA LEU A 394 -20.05 3.23 -19.23
C LEU A 394 -20.81 4.41 -19.82
N LYS A 395 -20.85 4.54 -21.15
CA LYS A 395 -21.38 5.70 -21.89
C LYS A 395 -20.96 7.03 -21.24
N PRO A 396 -19.64 7.32 -21.10
CA PRO A 396 -19.15 8.45 -20.30
C PRO A 396 -19.81 9.78 -20.64
N ASN A 397 -19.99 10.06 -21.93
CA ASN A 397 -20.62 11.29 -22.43
C ASN A 397 -22.11 11.45 -22.06
N GLN A 398 -22.76 10.40 -21.54
CA GLN A 398 -24.17 10.40 -21.11
C GLN A 398 -24.31 10.24 -19.59
N THR A 399 -23.42 9.49 -18.95
CA THR A 399 -23.52 9.10 -17.53
C THR A 399 -22.64 9.95 -16.61
N LEU A 400 -21.52 10.48 -17.12
CA LEU A 400 -20.55 11.28 -16.36
C LEU A 400 -20.75 12.76 -16.66
N SER A 401 -21.74 13.35 -15.98
CA SER A 401 -21.94 14.80 -15.97
C SER A 401 -21.22 15.44 -14.79
N GLN A 402 -20.93 16.74 -14.86
CA GLN A 402 -20.33 17.50 -13.74
C GLN A 402 -21.09 17.38 -12.41
N ASN A 403 -22.39 17.08 -12.45
CA ASN A 403 -23.22 16.90 -11.26
C ASN A 403 -23.29 15.44 -10.76
N ALA A 404 -22.73 14.49 -11.51
CA ALA A 404 -22.68 13.10 -11.05
C ALA A 404 -21.75 12.96 -9.83
N PRO A 405 -22.10 12.11 -8.85
CA PRO A 405 -21.18 11.79 -7.76
C PRO A 405 -19.88 11.20 -8.32
N PHE A 406 -18.76 11.43 -7.63
CA PHE A 406 -17.49 10.86 -8.07
C PHE A 406 -17.45 9.34 -7.81
N VAL A 407 -17.90 8.92 -6.61
CA VAL A 407 -18.16 7.53 -6.24
C VAL A 407 -19.65 7.32 -6.02
N ASP A 408 -20.22 6.35 -6.74
CA ASP A 408 -21.61 5.92 -6.56
C ASP A 408 -21.73 4.95 -5.39
N ALA A 409 -21.98 5.47 -4.19
CA ALA A 409 -22.02 4.70 -2.95
C ALA A 409 -23.36 3.97 -2.70
N GLY A 410 -24.34 4.04 -3.61
CA GLY A 410 -25.73 3.65 -3.32
C GLY A 410 -25.92 2.23 -2.74
N ALA A 411 -25.15 1.25 -3.24
CA ALA A 411 -25.16 -0.11 -2.72
C ALA A 411 -24.58 -0.20 -1.29
N LEU A 412 -23.46 0.49 -1.03
CA LEU A 412 -22.85 0.58 0.29
C LEU A 412 -23.77 1.32 1.28
N SER A 413 -24.29 2.49 0.91
CA SER A 413 -25.22 3.25 1.76
C SER A 413 -26.47 2.45 2.12
N SER A 414 -27.03 1.69 1.17
CA SER A 414 -28.18 0.81 1.44
C SER A 414 -27.84 -0.31 2.43
N MET A 415 -26.63 -0.87 2.31
CA MET A 415 -26.14 -1.91 3.22
C MET A 415 -25.92 -1.35 4.63
N LEU A 416 -25.26 -0.20 4.76
CA LEU A 416 -25.04 0.45 6.06
C LEU A 416 -26.35 0.82 6.74
N ALA A 417 -27.32 1.35 5.99
CA ALA A 417 -28.65 1.69 6.51
C ALA A 417 -29.45 0.47 7.03
N ALA A 418 -29.15 -0.74 6.54
CA ALA A 418 -29.80 -1.97 6.99
C ALA A 418 -29.23 -2.50 8.33
N LEU A 419 -28.09 -1.98 8.80
CA LEU A 419 -27.44 -2.40 10.03
C LEU A 419 -28.06 -1.63 11.23
N VAL A 420 -28.92 -2.31 12.00
CA VAL A 420 -29.69 -1.71 13.12
C VAL A 420 -28.82 -1.00 14.16
N ASN A 421 -27.62 -1.50 14.42
CA ASN A 421 -26.70 -0.96 15.43
C ASN A 421 -25.86 0.22 14.89
N VAL A 422 -25.65 0.28 13.57
CA VAL A 422 -24.98 1.41 12.90
C VAL A 422 -25.84 2.66 12.90
N ALA A 423 -27.17 2.53 12.87
CA ALA A 423 -28.10 3.68 12.83
C ALA A 423 -28.28 4.41 14.19
N ARG A 424 -27.66 3.92 15.28
CA ARG A 424 -27.81 4.53 16.61
C ARG A 424 -26.67 5.50 16.90
N PRO A 425 -26.95 6.78 17.21
CA PRO A 425 -25.92 7.72 17.64
C PRO A 425 -25.15 7.19 18.85
N VAL A 426 -23.83 7.32 18.81
CA VAL A 426 -22.95 6.97 19.92
C VAL A 426 -22.64 8.21 20.75
N ASP A 427 -22.67 8.08 22.08
CA ASP A 427 -22.19 9.14 22.99
C ASP A 427 -20.65 9.19 22.96
N LEU A 428 -20.10 10.06 22.11
CA LEU A 428 -18.66 10.26 21.95
C LEU A 428 -17.99 10.79 23.21
N ALA A 429 -18.72 11.41 24.15
CA ALA A 429 -18.13 11.89 25.41
C ALA A 429 -17.63 10.74 26.30
N ARG A 430 -18.06 9.49 26.02
CA ARG A 430 -17.51 8.29 26.66
C ARG A 430 -16.01 8.11 26.36
N LEU A 431 -15.55 8.53 25.18
CA LEU A 431 -14.15 8.42 24.77
C LEU A 431 -13.23 9.39 25.52
N ASN A 432 -13.76 10.47 26.08
CA ASN A 432 -12.99 11.44 26.89
C ASN A 432 -12.65 10.90 28.28
N ARG A 433 -13.22 9.76 28.67
CA ARG A 433 -12.94 9.14 29.96
C ARG A 433 -11.64 8.35 29.84
N PRO A 434 -10.77 8.38 30.86
CA PRO A 434 -9.65 7.46 30.93
C PRO A 434 -10.16 6.05 30.64
N LEU A 435 -9.50 5.35 29.71
CA LEU A 435 -9.77 3.93 29.49
C LEU A 435 -9.74 3.26 30.87
N GLU A 436 -10.77 2.46 31.21
CA GLU A 436 -10.67 1.61 32.41
C GLU A 436 -9.37 0.83 32.25
N SER A 437 -8.44 1.04 33.19
CA SER A 437 -7.11 0.44 33.11
C SER A 437 -7.29 -1.04 32.85
N ALA A 438 -6.81 -1.51 31.70
CA ALA A 438 -6.51 -2.92 31.54
C ALA A 438 -5.72 -3.34 32.79
N PRO A 439 -5.95 -4.53 33.36
CA PRO A 439 -5.19 -4.98 34.51
C PRO A 439 -3.72 -4.75 34.19
N GLU A 440 -3.02 -3.96 35.02
CA GLU A 440 -1.58 -3.82 34.91
C GLU A 440 -1.00 -5.24 34.97
N LYS A 441 -0.64 -5.83 33.82
CA LYS A 441 0.30 -6.95 33.81
C LYS A 441 1.54 -6.36 34.45
N SER A 442 1.82 -6.82 35.66
CA SER A 442 2.92 -6.35 36.50
C SER A 442 4.17 -6.19 35.64
N SER A 443 4.68 -4.97 35.55
CA SER A 443 5.97 -4.69 34.95
C SER A 443 7.07 -5.14 35.90
N ASP A 444 7.15 -6.45 36.14
CA ASP A 444 8.42 -7.08 36.45
C ASP A 444 9.26 -6.96 35.18
N THR A 445 9.86 -5.78 35.01
CA THR A 445 11.07 -5.59 34.21
C THR A 445 12.18 -6.34 34.93
N ALA A 446 12.08 -7.67 34.96
CA ALA A 446 13.24 -8.51 35.11
C ALA A 446 14.23 -8.00 34.06
N SER A 447 15.39 -7.52 34.51
CA SER A 447 16.42 -7.05 33.61
C SER A 447 16.76 -8.21 32.68
N ILE A 448 16.19 -8.20 31.48
CA ILE A 448 16.50 -9.18 30.45
C ILE A 448 17.98 -8.94 30.18
N SER A 449 18.82 -9.92 30.53
CA SER A 449 20.21 -9.85 30.16
C SER A 449 20.24 -9.69 28.64
N PRO A 450 20.97 -8.71 28.08
CA PRO A 450 20.95 -8.46 26.65
C PRO A 450 21.28 -9.75 25.91
N ILE A 451 20.40 -10.16 24.98
CA ILE A 451 20.63 -11.31 24.11
C ILE A 451 21.94 -11.05 23.37
N ARG A 452 22.88 -11.98 23.49
CA ARG A 452 24.14 -11.95 22.75
C ARG A 452 24.08 -13.02 21.68
N LEU A 453 24.08 -12.60 20.42
CA LEU A 453 24.27 -13.49 19.29
C LEU A 453 25.77 -13.61 19.02
N ALA A 454 26.25 -14.83 18.82
CA ALA A 454 27.62 -15.12 18.43
C ALA A 454 27.60 -16.00 17.17
N GLU A 455 28.47 -15.70 16.21
CA GLU A 455 28.73 -16.58 15.08
C GLU A 455 29.49 -17.81 15.61
N VAL A 456 28.88 -18.99 15.47
CA VAL A 456 29.43 -20.25 15.97
C VAL A 456 29.42 -21.36 14.91
N ALA A 457 28.89 -21.12 13.71
CA ALA A 457 28.64 -22.16 12.70
C ALA A 457 29.93 -22.94 12.40
N LYS A 458 31.02 -22.23 12.11
CA LYS A 458 32.32 -22.85 11.83
C LYS A 458 32.89 -23.59 13.05
N ALA A 459 32.71 -23.06 14.25
CA ALA A 459 33.16 -23.72 15.49
C ALA A 459 32.37 -25.00 15.78
N LEU A 460 31.10 -25.03 15.36
CA LEU A 460 30.24 -26.20 15.43
C LEU A 460 30.43 -27.17 14.27
N GLY A 461 31.23 -26.86 13.25
CA GLY A 461 31.45 -27.75 12.09
C GLY A 461 30.47 -27.54 10.93
N VAL A 462 29.68 -26.47 10.94
CA VAL A 462 28.83 -26.06 9.82
C VAL A 462 29.64 -25.11 8.92
N ASP A 463 29.93 -25.53 7.69
CA ASP A 463 30.66 -24.74 6.68
C ASP A 463 29.84 -24.70 5.38
N PHE A 464 28.68 -24.04 5.47
CA PHE A 464 27.74 -23.89 4.38
C PHE A 464 27.61 -22.42 3.96
N THR A 465 27.47 -22.17 2.67
CA THR A 465 27.13 -20.85 2.13
C THR A 465 26.16 -21.02 0.98
N PHE A 466 25.01 -20.37 1.07
CA PHE A 466 24.06 -20.32 -0.03
C PHE A 466 24.61 -19.44 -1.17
N ASP A 467 24.76 -20.02 -2.36
CA ASP A 467 25.17 -19.31 -3.56
C ASP A 467 23.96 -19.14 -4.47
N ASN A 468 23.43 -17.92 -4.50
CA ASN A 468 22.28 -17.52 -5.32
C ASN A 468 22.52 -17.59 -6.85
N ASN A 469 23.63 -18.18 -7.28
CA ASN A 469 24.03 -18.42 -8.67
C ASN A 469 24.02 -17.14 -9.53
N THR A 470 24.47 -16.02 -8.94
CA THR A 470 24.41 -14.67 -9.54
C THR A 470 25.48 -14.42 -10.62
N GLN A 471 26.03 -15.47 -11.23
CA GLN A 471 27.04 -15.33 -12.27
C GLN A 471 26.47 -14.47 -13.42
N ASN A 472 27.03 -13.26 -13.60
CA ASN A 472 26.64 -12.20 -14.56
C ASN A 472 25.54 -11.21 -14.12
N ALA A 473 25.48 -10.80 -12.85
CA ALA A 473 24.58 -9.73 -12.36
C ALA A 473 24.73 -8.33 -13.03
N GLY A 474 25.62 -8.16 -14.01
CA GLY A 474 25.83 -6.90 -14.74
C GLY A 474 24.65 -6.46 -15.61
N ASP A 475 23.77 -7.38 -15.99
CA ASP A 475 22.57 -7.13 -16.81
C ASP A 475 21.27 -7.02 -15.99
N GLY A 476 21.39 -6.96 -14.65
CA GLY A 476 20.28 -7.00 -13.69
C GLY A 476 20.09 -8.39 -13.06
N ARG A 477 19.15 -8.51 -12.11
CA ARG A 477 18.85 -9.77 -11.42
C ARG A 477 17.47 -10.27 -11.81
N LYS A 478 17.35 -11.58 -12.04
CA LYS A 478 16.06 -12.27 -12.19
C LYS A 478 15.43 -12.45 -10.82
N MET A 479 14.12 -12.60 -10.75
CA MET A 479 13.42 -12.60 -9.45
C MET A 479 13.90 -13.73 -8.51
N PHE A 480 14.06 -14.96 -9.01
CA PHE A 480 14.49 -16.08 -8.17
C PHE A 480 15.93 -15.93 -7.63
N GLU A 481 16.77 -15.11 -8.27
CA GLU A 481 18.13 -14.79 -7.81
C GLU A 481 18.15 -13.76 -6.66
N THR A 482 16.97 -13.21 -6.32
CA THR A 482 16.79 -12.26 -5.22
C THR A 482 16.19 -12.89 -3.97
N THR A 483 15.70 -14.12 -4.08
CA THR A 483 15.20 -14.94 -2.96
C THR A 483 16.31 -15.82 -2.37
N GLY A 484 16.21 -16.22 -1.11
CA GLY A 484 17.20 -17.08 -0.44
C GLY A 484 16.86 -18.57 -0.52
N GLY A 485 17.74 -19.41 0.03
CA GLY A 485 17.48 -20.81 0.35
C GLY A 485 17.12 -20.96 1.82
N GLY A 486 16.21 -21.88 2.12
CA GLY A 486 15.76 -22.23 3.46
C GLY A 486 16.68 -23.24 4.14
N ALA A 487 16.40 -23.45 5.42
CA ALA A 487 17.02 -24.48 6.24
C ALA A 487 15.92 -25.29 6.94
N GLY A 488 16.09 -26.60 7.01
CA GLY A 488 15.23 -27.52 7.75
C GLY A 488 15.93 -28.06 8.98
N THR A 489 15.16 -28.33 10.02
CA THR A 489 15.59 -29.11 11.20
C THR A 489 14.90 -30.45 11.17
N ILE A 490 15.64 -31.53 11.39
CA ILE A 490 15.17 -32.92 11.29
C ILE A 490 15.91 -33.78 12.32
N ASP A 491 15.28 -34.76 12.93
CA ASP A 491 15.98 -35.78 13.74
C ASP A 491 16.25 -37.01 12.85
N TYR A 492 17.30 -36.92 12.05
CA TYR A 492 17.48 -37.79 10.88
C TYR A 492 17.80 -39.24 11.23
N ASP A 493 18.34 -39.47 12.43
CA ASP A 493 18.69 -40.79 12.95
C ASP A 493 17.91 -41.17 14.22
N ASN A 494 16.91 -40.37 14.57
CA ASN A 494 16.00 -40.58 15.70
C ASN A 494 16.77 -40.69 17.05
N ASP A 495 17.83 -39.88 17.22
CA ASP A 495 18.65 -39.82 18.44
C ASP A 495 18.14 -38.77 19.45
N GLY A 496 17.10 -38.02 19.09
CA GLY A 496 16.49 -36.97 19.88
C GLY A 496 17.18 -35.62 19.77
N TRP A 497 18.21 -35.47 18.92
CA TRP A 497 18.90 -34.21 18.67
C TRP A 497 18.63 -33.70 17.25
N PRO A 498 18.33 -32.41 17.07
CA PRO A 498 18.07 -31.86 15.74
C PRO A 498 19.35 -31.78 14.91
N ASP A 499 19.25 -32.31 13.70
CA ASP A 499 20.15 -32.17 12.57
C ASP A 499 19.69 -31.05 11.63
N LEU A 500 20.52 -30.70 10.66
CA LEU A 500 20.28 -29.56 9.77
C LEU A 500 20.30 -30.01 8.31
N TYR A 501 19.34 -29.54 7.53
CA TYR A 501 19.32 -29.64 6.08
C TYR A 501 19.34 -28.22 5.50
N PHE A 502 20.24 -27.92 4.57
CA PHE A 502 20.38 -26.61 3.95
C PHE A 502 20.09 -26.70 2.45
N ALA A 503 19.11 -25.91 2.00
CA ALA A 503 18.80 -25.72 0.60
C ALA A 503 19.93 -24.95 -0.11
N GLN A 504 20.22 -25.31 -1.35
CA GLN A 504 21.21 -24.66 -2.21
C GLN A 504 20.62 -24.27 -3.57
N ALA A 505 21.15 -23.21 -4.16
CA ALA A 505 20.77 -22.75 -5.48
C ALA A 505 21.66 -23.40 -6.56
N GLY A 506 21.26 -24.60 -6.97
CA GLY A 506 21.78 -25.25 -8.16
C GLY A 506 21.38 -24.56 -9.47
N GLY A 507 21.67 -25.21 -10.59
CA GLY A 507 21.47 -24.62 -11.91
C GLY A 507 20.06 -24.83 -12.46
N ILE A 508 19.26 -23.76 -12.58
CA ILE A 508 17.97 -23.80 -13.32
C ILE A 508 18.18 -24.18 -14.81
N THR A 509 19.34 -23.84 -15.39
CA THR A 509 19.76 -24.19 -16.76
C THR A 509 20.68 -25.42 -16.84
N GLY A 510 21.02 -26.04 -15.70
CA GLY A 510 21.90 -27.22 -15.62
C GLY A 510 23.42 -26.94 -15.66
N ASP A 511 23.84 -25.67 -15.72
CA ASP A 511 25.26 -25.28 -15.82
C ASP A 511 25.97 -25.23 -14.45
N ASN A 512 25.20 -25.09 -13.36
CA ASN A 512 25.69 -25.12 -11.98
C ASN A 512 25.16 -26.39 -11.27
N ARG A 513 26.01 -27.03 -10.47
CA ARG A 513 25.73 -28.33 -9.80
C ARG A 513 25.97 -28.28 -8.29
N LEU A 514 25.86 -27.09 -7.70
CA LEU A 514 25.82 -27.02 -6.24
C LEU A 514 24.61 -27.80 -5.75
N SER A 515 24.79 -28.49 -4.63
CA SER A 515 23.80 -29.39 -4.06
C SER A 515 23.45 -28.97 -2.65
N ASP A 516 22.24 -29.30 -2.23
CA ASP A 516 21.81 -29.19 -0.84
C ASP A 516 22.75 -29.95 0.10
N GLU A 517 22.79 -29.54 1.37
CA GLU A 517 23.68 -30.16 2.37
C GLU A 517 22.96 -30.61 3.63
N MET A 518 23.31 -31.81 4.11
CA MET A 518 22.80 -32.41 5.35
C MET A 518 23.94 -32.46 6.38
N TYR A 519 23.65 -32.01 7.61
CA TYR A 519 24.58 -31.95 8.71
C TYR A 519 24.01 -32.68 9.93
N ARG A 520 24.65 -33.79 10.30
CA ARG A 520 24.31 -34.56 11.48
C ARG A 520 24.86 -33.92 12.75
N ASN A 521 24.03 -33.75 13.76
CA ASN A 521 24.39 -33.37 15.10
C ASN A 521 24.98 -34.58 15.86
N VAL A 522 26.25 -34.51 16.27
CA VAL A 522 26.92 -35.58 17.02
C VAL A 522 27.55 -35.07 18.31
N ALA A 523 27.75 -35.96 19.28
CA ALA A 523 28.52 -35.65 20.48
C ALA A 523 29.96 -35.24 20.13
N SER A 524 30.42 -34.12 20.69
CA SER A 524 31.82 -33.71 20.55
C SER A 524 32.72 -34.61 21.40
N GLN A 525 33.81 -35.11 20.80
CA GLN A 525 34.81 -35.92 21.52
C GLN A 525 35.81 -35.05 22.30
N GLU A 526 35.73 -33.72 22.20
CA GLU A 526 36.65 -32.77 22.84
C GLU A 526 36.21 -32.43 24.28
N SER A 527 36.21 -33.43 25.16
CA SER A 527 36.03 -33.20 26.60
C SER A 527 37.36 -32.79 27.25
N ARG A 528 37.45 -31.55 27.76
CA ARG A 528 38.52 -31.09 28.67
C ARG A 528 37.91 -30.21 29.76
N GLU A 529 38.32 -30.43 31.01
CA GLU A 529 37.73 -29.83 32.23
C GLU A 529 37.83 -28.28 32.32
N ASP A 530 38.54 -27.60 31.42
CA ASP A 530 39.00 -26.21 31.61
C ASP A 530 38.54 -25.19 30.54
N GLN A 531 37.65 -25.52 29.60
CA GLN A 531 37.09 -24.57 28.61
C GLN A 531 35.56 -24.70 28.54
N GLU A 532 34.84 -23.63 28.16
CA GLU A 532 33.42 -23.74 27.79
C GLU A 532 33.30 -24.72 26.61
N VAL A 533 33.04 -25.98 26.93
CA VAL A 533 32.98 -27.09 25.97
C VAL A 533 31.70 -26.95 25.15
N ILE A 534 31.83 -26.94 23.83
CA ILE A 534 30.69 -27.21 22.96
C ILE A 534 30.47 -28.73 22.98
N ALA A 535 29.43 -29.19 23.68
CA ALA A 535 29.16 -30.61 23.89
C ALA A 535 28.72 -31.37 22.62
N ARG A 536 28.40 -30.66 21.53
CA ARG A 536 27.93 -31.19 20.26
C ARG A 536 28.63 -30.51 19.10
N LYS A 537 28.70 -31.17 17.94
CA LYS A 537 29.18 -30.61 16.67
C LYS A 537 28.33 -31.16 15.52
N PHE A 538 28.38 -30.52 14.38
CA PHE A 538 27.74 -30.95 13.15
C PHE A 538 28.77 -31.58 12.21
N GLU A 539 28.42 -32.71 11.62
CA GLU A 539 29.19 -33.40 10.59
C GLU A 539 28.41 -33.40 9.28
N ASN A 540 29.02 -32.91 8.21
CA ASN A 540 28.40 -32.98 6.88
C ASN A 540 28.28 -34.46 6.46
N VAL A 541 27.04 -34.92 6.30
CA VAL A 541 26.68 -36.29 5.92
C VAL A 541 25.99 -36.36 4.56
N SER A 542 25.94 -35.28 3.77
CA SER A 542 25.20 -35.22 2.50
C SER A 542 25.52 -36.40 1.57
N GLY A 543 26.81 -36.68 1.37
CA GLY A 543 27.27 -37.78 0.51
C GLY A 543 26.85 -39.16 1.02
N PRO A 544 27.22 -39.55 2.25
CA PRO A 544 26.76 -40.81 2.86
C PRO A 544 25.25 -40.95 2.96
N ALA A 545 24.52 -39.86 3.22
CA ALA A 545 23.06 -39.84 3.31
C ALA A 545 22.37 -39.92 1.95
N GLY A 546 23.09 -39.74 0.84
CA GLY A 546 22.53 -39.80 -0.51
C GLY A 546 21.83 -38.53 -0.97
N ILE A 547 22.05 -37.39 -0.29
CA ILE A 547 21.51 -36.10 -0.68
C ILE A 547 22.28 -35.56 -1.90
N VAL A 548 21.57 -35.47 -3.03
CA VAL A 548 22.12 -35.05 -4.34
C VAL A 548 21.19 -34.07 -5.08
N GLU A 549 20.33 -33.36 -4.34
CA GLU A 549 19.46 -32.32 -4.90
C GLU A 549 20.30 -31.19 -5.49
N THR A 550 20.08 -30.85 -6.76
CA THR A 550 20.83 -29.82 -7.52
C THR A 550 19.91 -28.83 -8.24
N GLY A 551 18.63 -28.83 -7.89
CA GLY A 551 17.64 -27.84 -8.24
C GLY A 551 17.93 -26.48 -7.60
N PHE A 552 17.03 -25.53 -7.81
CA PHE A 552 17.08 -24.25 -7.13
C PHE A 552 16.17 -24.34 -5.91
N SER A 553 16.71 -24.92 -4.83
CA SER A 553 15.98 -25.23 -3.61
C SER A 553 15.68 -23.95 -2.82
N GLN A 554 14.47 -23.88 -2.26
CA GLN A 554 14.01 -22.78 -1.41
C GLN A 554 13.52 -23.30 -0.07
N GLY A 555 12.27 -23.75 0.03
CA GLY A 555 11.71 -24.31 1.27
C GLY A 555 12.15 -25.75 1.52
N ILE A 556 12.24 -26.11 2.81
CA ILE A 556 12.48 -27.48 3.28
C ILE A 556 11.39 -27.81 4.30
N ALA A 557 10.69 -28.93 4.10
CA ALA A 557 9.78 -29.50 5.09
C ALA A 557 10.29 -30.89 5.51
N ALA A 558 10.29 -31.15 6.81
CA ALA A 558 10.66 -32.44 7.38
C ALA A 558 9.49 -33.03 8.17
N GLY A 559 9.32 -34.34 8.07
CA GLY A 559 8.29 -35.08 8.82
C GLY A 559 8.13 -36.49 8.28
N ASP A 560 7.71 -37.40 9.14
CA ASP A 560 7.41 -38.81 8.82
C ASP A 560 6.19 -38.92 7.87
N ILE A 561 6.44 -38.97 6.56
CA ILE A 561 5.39 -38.92 5.52
C ILE A 561 4.80 -40.32 5.27
N ASP A 562 5.61 -41.37 5.41
CA ASP A 562 5.18 -42.74 5.14
C ASP A 562 4.83 -43.56 6.40
N GLY A 563 5.02 -42.98 7.59
CA GLY A 563 4.61 -43.51 8.88
C GLY A 563 5.56 -44.57 9.44
N ASP A 564 6.82 -44.61 8.98
CA ASP A 564 7.80 -45.61 9.40
C ASP A 564 8.56 -45.24 10.69
N GLY A 565 8.36 -44.01 11.19
CA GLY A 565 8.96 -43.48 12.40
C GLY A 565 10.28 -42.74 12.20
N PHE A 566 10.69 -42.49 10.94
CA PHE A 566 11.82 -41.64 10.59
C PHE A 566 11.34 -40.44 9.78
N ASP A 567 11.81 -39.24 10.13
CA ASP A 567 11.42 -38.05 9.38
C ASP A 567 11.98 -38.10 7.94
N ASP A 568 11.12 -37.79 6.97
CA ASP A 568 11.45 -37.62 5.56
C ASP A 568 11.76 -36.16 5.24
N VAL A 569 12.29 -35.89 4.04
CA VAL A 569 12.59 -34.53 3.58
C VAL A 569 11.88 -34.22 2.27
N TYR A 570 11.09 -33.16 2.26
CA TYR A 570 10.48 -32.56 1.07
C TYR A 570 11.16 -31.23 0.74
N VAL A 571 11.72 -31.13 -0.46
CA VAL A 571 12.46 -29.96 -0.94
C VAL A 571 11.64 -29.19 -1.96
N CYS A 572 11.32 -27.93 -1.64
CA CYS A 572 10.66 -27.01 -2.53
C CYS A 572 11.65 -26.37 -3.50
N ASN A 573 11.30 -26.29 -4.78
CA ASN A 573 12.18 -25.83 -5.84
C ASN A 573 11.55 -24.73 -6.70
N VAL A 574 12.39 -23.93 -7.36
CA VAL A 574 12.00 -23.17 -8.56
C VAL A 574 11.92 -24.14 -9.74
N GLY A 575 10.93 -25.03 -9.70
CA GLY A 575 10.78 -26.15 -10.60
C GLY A 575 10.09 -27.32 -9.93
N SER A 576 10.47 -28.54 -10.31
CA SER A 576 9.95 -29.75 -9.68
C SER A 576 10.52 -29.90 -8.28
N ASN A 577 9.63 -30.15 -7.31
CA ASN A 577 10.00 -30.43 -5.93
C ASN A 577 10.60 -31.84 -5.80
N THR A 578 11.33 -32.12 -4.72
CA THR A 578 11.97 -33.42 -4.51
C THR A 578 11.53 -34.02 -3.19
N LEU A 579 11.26 -35.33 -3.17
CA LEU A 579 10.94 -36.07 -1.95
C LEU A 579 12.01 -37.11 -1.68
N PHE A 580 12.61 -37.04 -0.50
CA PHE A 580 13.58 -38.00 0.01
C PHE A 580 12.95 -38.78 1.16
N LEU A 581 12.80 -40.09 1.01
CA LEU A 581 12.34 -40.96 2.09
C LEU A 581 13.54 -41.47 2.89
N ASN A 582 13.50 -41.28 4.21
CA ASN A 582 14.52 -41.78 5.12
C ASN A 582 14.38 -43.31 5.22
N GLN A 583 15.49 -44.04 5.17
CA GLN A 583 15.47 -45.51 5.24
C GLN A 583 15.76 -46.04 6.65
N GLY A 584 15.99 -45.15 7.63
CA GLY A 584 16.32 -45.50 9.01
C GLY A 584 17.72 -46.10 9.20
N ASP A 585 18.51 -46.21 8.12
CA ASP A 585 19.90 -46.69 8.14
C ASP A 585 20.93 -45.56 7.92
N GLY A 586 20.46 -44.31 7.97
CA GLY A 586 21.25 -43.10 7.72
C GLY A 586 21.35 -42.73 6.24
N THR A 587 20.54 -43.34 5.37
CA THR A 587 20.43 -43.00 3.94
C THR A 587 19.02 -42.57 3.58
N PHE A 588 18.91 -41.76 2.52
CA PHE A 588 17.66 -41.36 1.89
C PHE A 588 17.53 -41.99 0.50
N VAL A 589 16.29 -42.26 0.09
CA VAL A 589 15.95 -42.64 -1.29
C VAL A 589 15.12 -41.54 -1.95
N ASP A 590 15.47 -41.18 -3.19
CA ASP A 590 14.65 -40.27 -4.00
C ASP A 590 13.33 -40.95 -4.38
N ALA A 591 12.25 -40.48 -3.78
CA ALA A 591 10.88 -40.91 -4.01
C ALA A 591 10.06 -39.88 -4.79
N THR A 592 10.69 -38.89 -5.43
CA THR A 592 9.99 -37.80 -6.16
C THR A 592 8.96 -38.30 -7.17
N SER A 593 9.21 -39.47 -7.77
CA SER A 593 8.28 -40.12 -8.72
C SER A 593 6.95 -40.57 -8.11
N THR A 594 6.81 -40.62 -6.77
CA THR A 594 5.55 -40.89 -6.08
C THR A 594 4.61 -39.69 -6.08
N ILE A 595 5.13 -38.48 -6.32
CA ILE A 595 4.35 -37.25 -6.48
C ILE A 595 3.79 -37.19 -7.90
N VAL A 596 2.51 -37.53 -8.04
CA VAL A 596 1.83 -37.56 -9.33
C VAL A 596 1.61 -36.13 -9.83
N ASN A 597 2.06 -35.86 -11.06
CA ASN A 597 2.01 -34.52 -11.67
C ASN A 597 2.77 -33.45 -10.87
N ASN A 598 3.92 -33.81 -10.32
CA ASN A 598 4.85 -32.85 -9.71
C ASN A 598 4.98 -31.61 -10.60
N SER A 599 4.52 -30.48 -10.07
CA SER A 599 4.37 -29.26 -10.85
C SER A 599 5.75 -28.71 -11.22
N ASN A 600 5.83 -27.92 -12.29
CA ASN A 600 7.00 -27.09 -12.56
C ASN A 600 6.77 -25.66 -12.02
N ALA A 601 6.05 -25.56 -10.90
CA ALA A 601 5.76 -24.28 -10.25
C ALA A 601 7.03 -23.71 -9.62
N TRP A 602 6.89 -22.57 -8.95
CA TRP A 602 7.88 -22.06 -8.05
C TRP A 602 7.33 -22.23 -6.64
N THR A 603 7.73 -23.30 -5.96
CA THR A 603 7.33 -23.58 -4.59
C THR A 603 8.34 -22.93 -3.64
N SER A 604 7.87 -22.01 -2.79
CA SER A 604 8.70 -21.24 -1.87
C SER A 604 8.82 -21.91 -0.49
N SER A 605 7.73 -22.54 -0.04
CA SER A 605 7.66 -23.27 1.23
C SER A 605 6.66 -24.42 1.15
N ALA A 606 6.76 -25.38 2.06
CA ALA A 606 5.78 -26.45 2.21
C ALA A 606 5.52 -26.78 3.68
N ALA A 607 4.44 -27.50 3.93
CA ALA A 607 4.11 -28.07 5.24
C ALA A 607 3.69 -29.53 5.09
N ILE A 608 4.17 -30.38 5.99
CA ILE A 608 3.78 -31.79 6.11
C ILE A 608 2.87 -31.92 7.33
N VAL A 609 1.57 -32.15 7.11
CA VAL A 609 0.56 -32.06 8.17
C VAL A 609 -0.59 -33.02 7.89
N ASP A 610 -1.07 -33.73 8.90
CA ASP A 610 -2.31 -34.51 8.83
C ASP A 610 -3.53 -33.59 8.99
N PHE A 611 -3.98 -33.00 7.88
CA PHE A 611 -5.17 -32.16 7.84
C PHE A 611 -6.47 -32.97 7.88
N SER A 612 -6.42 -34.24 7.53
CA SER A 612 -7.60 -35.11 7.52
C SER A 612 -7.88 -35.75 8.88
N GLY A 613 -6.88 -35.84 9.75
CA GLY A 613 -6.92 -36.49 11.06
C GLY A 613 -6.92 -38.01 10.97
N ASP A 614 -6.41 -38.59 9.88
CA ASP A 614 -6.38 -40.03 9.64
C ASP A 614 -5.04 -40.70 10.00
N GLY A 615 -4.08 -39.91 10.48
CA GLY A 615 -2.73 -40.33 10.83
C GLY A 615 -1.77 -40.41 9.64
N ILE A 616 -2.18 -40.01 8.43
CA ILE A 616 -1.32 -39.95 7.24
C ILE A 616 -1.21 -38.49 6.81
N PRO A 617 -0.03 -37.86 6.93
CA PRO A 617 0.11 -36.45 6.58
C PRO A 617 -0.09 -36.19 5.08
N GLU A 618 -0.60 -35.00 4.79
CA GLU A 618 -0.59 -34.40 3.47
C GLU A 618 0.59 -33.41 3.33
N ILE A 619 0.92 -33.07 2.08
CA ILE A 619 1.92 -32.06 1.75
C ILE A 619 1.20 -30.84 1.18
N TYR A 620 1.36 -29.68 1.81
CA TYR A 620 0.90 -28.40 1.27
C TYR A 620 2.06 -27.66 0.59
N ASP A 621 1.91 -27.33 -0.68
CA ASP A 621 2.84 -26.50 -1.44
C ASP A 621 2.35 -25.04 -1.44
N ALA A 622 3.14 -24.14 -0.85
CA ALA A 622 2.99 -22.69 -1.03
C ALA A 622 3.73 -22.27 -2.30
N ASN A 623 2.99 -21.88 -3.33
CA ASN A 623 3.52 -21.54 -4.64
C ASN A 623 3.52 -20.03 -4.85
N TYR A 624 4.68 -19.50 -5.26
CA TYR A 624 4.91 -18.06 -5.28
C TYR A 624 4.28 -17.38 -6.51
N VAL A 625 4.95 -17.40 -7.66
CA VAL A 625 4.48 -16.74 -8.90
C VAL A 625 4.62 -17.65 -10.11
N THR A 626 3.82 -17.39 -11.13
CA THR A 626 3.83 -18.11 -12.42
C THR A 626 3.82 -17.14 -13.61
N GLY A 627 4.32 -17.62 -14.74
CA GLY A 627 4.39 -16.86 -15.98
C GLY A 627 5.43 -17.40 -16.95
N PRO A 628 5.29 -17.10 -18.25
CA PRO A 628 6.20 -17.61 -19.28
C PRO A 628 7.64 -17.08 -19.15
N ASP A 629 7.82 -15.93 -18.50
CA ASP A 629 9.10 -15.23 -18.35
C ASP A 629 9.52 -15.05 -16.88
N VAL A 630 8.86 -15.72 -15.93
CA VAL A 630 9.16 -15.59 -14.48
C VAL A 630 10.61 -15.92 -14.14
N ARG A 631 11.24 -16.82 -14.91
CA ARG A 631 12.64 -17.25 -14.77
C ARG A 631 13.62 -16.47 -15.63
N THR A 632 13.18 -15.49 -16.43
CA THR A 632 14.03 -14.78 -17.40
C THR A 632 13.89 -13.27 -17.38
N ARG A 633 12.76 -12.73 -16.91
CA ARG A 633 12.47 -11.30 -16.92
C ARG A 633 13.35 -10.54 -15.93
N VAL A 634 13.87 -9.42 -16.41
CA VAL A 634 14.54 -8.38 -15.62
C VAL A 634 13.77 -7.09 -15.81
N CYS A 635 13.43 -6.42 -14.71
CA CYS A 635 12.67 -5.17 -14.75
C CYS A 635 13.61 -3.97 -14.69
N GLN A 636 13.08 -2.76 -14.85
CA GLN A 636 13.86 -1.53 -14.80
C GLN A 636 13.17 -0.47 -13.95
N VAL A 637 13.96 0.28 -13.19
CA VAL A 637 13.53 1.53 -12.52
C VAL A 637 14.50 2.62 -12.93
N ASP A 638 13.98 3.76 -13.38
CA ASP A 638 14.76 4.88 -13.93
C ASP A 638 15.76 4.47 -15.03
N GLY A 639 15.36 3.50 -15.86
CA GLY A 639 16.19 2.95 -16.95
C GLY A 639 17.36 2.08 -16.48
N LYS A 640 17.43 1.73 -15.20
CA LYS A 640 18.44 0.80 -14.65
C LYS A 640 17.84 -0.58 -14.39
N PRO A 641 18.50 -1.68 -14.80
CA PRO A 641 18.05 -3.03 -14.51
C PRO A 641 17.92 -3.29 -13.00
N ARG A 642 16.83 -3.94 -12.60
CA ARG A 642 16.58 -4.40 -11.23
C ARG A 642 15.73 -5.69 -11.23
N GLY A 643 15.68 -6.36 -10.08
CA GLY A 643 14.68 -7.40 -9.83
C GLY A 643 13.27 -6.84 -9.96
N CYS A 644 12.37 -7.62 -10.57
CA CYS A 644 10.96 -7.28 -10.70
C CYS A 644 10.24 -7.29 -9.33
N SER A 645 9.18 -6.49 -9.18
CA SER A 645 8.18 -6.73 -8.13
C SER A 645 7.39 -8.00 -8.48
N PRO A 646 6.99 -8.85 -7.50
CA PRO A 646 6.13 -10.01 -7.75
C PRO A 646 4.80 -9.66 -8.39
N LEU A 647 4.30 -8.43 -8.18
CA LEU A 647 3.06 -7.95 -8.77
C LEU A 647 3.09 -7.89 -10.30
N VAL A 648 4.26 -7.97 -10.95
CA VAL A 648 4.34 -8.02 -12.42
C VAL A 648 4.02 -9.41 -12.99
N PHE A 649 4.00 -10.43 -12.13
CA PHE A 649 3.68 -11.82 -12.48
C PHE A 649 2.29 -12.19 -11.97
N SER A 650 1.79 -13.33 -12.44
CA SER A 650 0.54 -13.88 -11.89
C SER A 650 0.85 -14.72 -10.66
N PRO A 651 0.02 -14.66 -9.60
CA PRO A 651 0.10 -15.59 -8.49
C PRO A 651 0.03 -17.05 -8.95
N CYS A 652 0.78 -17.94 -8.31
CA CYS A 652 0.63 -19.38 -8.53
C CYS A 652 -0.40 -19.96 -7.55
N VAL A 653 -1.10 -21.03 -7.94
CA VAL A 653 -2.09 -21.66 -7.08
C VAL A 653 -1.38 -22.61 -6.11
N ASP A 654 -1.66 -22.49 -4.82
CA ASP A 654 -1.18 -23.43 -3.81
C ASP A 654 -1.81 -24.82 -4.01
N VAL A 655 -1.09 -25.87 -3.62
CA VAL A 655 -1.50 -27.26 -3.90
C VAL A 655 -1.42 -28.12 -2.63
N LEU A 656 -2.51 -28.82 -2.32
CA LEU A 656 -2.49 -29.89 -1.32
C LEU A 656 -2.28 -31.24 -2.01
N HIS A 657 -1.29 -32.02 -1.60
CA HIS A 657 -1.07 -33.39 -2.05
C HIS A 657 -1.47 -34.38 -0.97
N THR A 658 -2.29 -35.36 -1.34
CA THR A 658 -2.76 -36.40 -0.42
C THR A 658 -2.20 -37.74 -0.84
N SER A 659 -1.72 -38.52 0.14
CA SER A 659 -1.25 -39.88 -0.11
C SER A 659 -2.42 -40.83 -0.42
N ASN A 660 -2.23 -41.74 -1.36
CA ASN A 660 -3.16 -42.83 -1.61
C ASN A 660 -2.69 -44.11 -0.90
N ALA A 661 -3.56 -45.12 -0.84
CA ALA A 661 -3.26 -46.41 -0.21
C ALA A 661 -2.06 -47.17 -0.83
N ASP A 662 -1.57 -46.75 -2.00
CA ASP A 662 -0.38 -47.28 -2.67
C ASP A 662 0.90 -46.43 -2.43
N GLY A 663 0.85 -45.44 -1.54
CA GLY A 663 1.97 -44.57 -1.18
C GLY A 663 2.26 -43.45 -2.18
N ARG A 664 1.37 -43.22 -3.16
CA ARG A 664 1.52 -42.12 -4.13
C ARG A 664 0.79 -40.87 -3.68
N PHE A 665 1.42 -39.72 -3.86
CA PHE A 665 0.84 -38.41 -3.59
C PHE A 665 0.09 -37.91 -4.82
N VAL A 666 -1.17 -37.51 -4.63
CA VAL A 666 -2.00 -36.94 -5.69
C VAL A 666 -2.47 -35.56 -5.27
N SER A 667 -2.23 -34.57 -6.13
CA SER A 667 -2.69 -33.21 -5.92
C SER A 667 -4.22 -33.11 -5.88
N GLN A 668 -4.72 -32.32 -4.94
CA GLN A 668 -6.13 -31.99 -4.75
C GLN A 668 -6.35 -30.46 -4.85
N PRO A 669 -6.28 -29.86 -6.05
CA PRO A 669 -6.41 -28.41 -6.20
C PRO A 669 -7.76 -27.87 -5.71
N SER A 670 -8.82 -28.68 -5.74
CA SER A 670 -10.15 -28.30 -5.27
C SER A 670 -10.27 -28.13 -3.76
N SER A 671 -9.28 -28.57 -2.99
CA SER A 671 -9.25 -28.43 -1.53
C SER A 671 -8.81 -27.03 -1.10
N ILE A 672 -8.14 -26.29 -1.99
CA ILE A 672 -7.79 -24.88 -1.81
C ILE A 672 -8.92 -24.00 -2.38
N PRO A 673 -9.45 -23.04 -1.59
CA PRO A 673 -10.47 -22.11 -2.06
C PRO A 673 -10.01 -21.29 -3.26
N ALA A 674 -10.92 -20.94 -4.18
CA ALA A 674 -10.56 -20.15 -5.37
C ALA A 674 -10.13 -18.71 -5.06
N ASP A 675 -10.55 -18.19 -3.91
CA ASP A 675 -10.20 -16.90 -3.31
C ASP A 675 -8.93 -16.96 -2.43
N ALA A 676 -8.31 -18.14 -2.31
CA ALA A 676 -7.01 -18.32 -1.67
C ALA A 676 -5.88 -18.28 -2.72
N LEU A 677 -5.77 -17.15 -3.43
CA LEU A 677 -4.77 -16.93 -4.46
C LEU A 677 -3.86 -15.77 -4.08
N GLY A 678 -2.56 -16.00 -4.04
CA GLY A 678 -1.58 -14.97 -3.70
C GLY A 678 -0.16 -15.38 -4.06
N ASN A 679 0.77 -14.43 -3.97
CA ASN A 679 2.20 -14.70 -4.07
C ASN A 679 2.72 -15.37 -2.77
N SER A 680 2.34 -16.63 -2.54
CA SER A 680 2.61 -17.35 -1.29
C SER A 680 4.12 -17.55 -1.03
N LEU A 681 4.57 -17.25 0.19
CA LEU A 681 5.98 -17.38 0.61
C LEU A 681 6.15 -18.33 1.79
N GLY A 682 5.75 -17.92 3.00
CA GLY A 682 5.87 -18.71 4.21
C GLY A 682 4.58 -19.43 4.54
N VAL A 683 4.66 -20.59 5.19
CA VAL A 683 3.51 -21.32 5.72
C VAL A 683 3.74 -21.68 7.19
N SER A 684 2.69 -21.58 8.01
CA SER A 684 2.66 -22.05 9.40
C SER A 684 1.38 -22.82 9.64
N ALA A 685 1.50 -24.03 10.20
CA ALA A 685 0.37 -24.88 10.55
C ALA A 685 0.15 -24.87 12.06
N PHE A 686 -1.12 -24.80 12.48
CA PHE A 686 -1.50 -24.78 13.89
C PHE A 686 -2.97 -25.19 14.07
N CYS A 687 -3.34 -25.56 15.29
CA CYS A 687 -4.74 -25.77 15.65
C CYS A 687 -5.30 -24.49 16.27
N LEU A 688 -6.42 -23.99 15.73
CA LEU A 688 -7.19 -22.91 16.36
C LEU A 688 -7.96 -23.48 17.56
N ALA A 689 -8.18 -22.68 18.60
CA ALA A 689 -8.94 -23.14 19.75
C ALA A 689 -10.35 -23.61 19.35
N GLY A 690 -10.69 -24.81 19.82
CA GLY A 690 -11.97 -25.46 19.54
C GLY A 690 -12.03 -26.22 18.22
N ASP A 691 -11.01 -26.15 17.36
CA ASP A 691 -10.91 -26.95 16.15
C ASP A 691 -10.13 -28.25 16.41
N ASP A 692 -10.66 -29.37 15.91
CA ASP A 692 -10.04 -30.70 16.05
C ASP A 692 -8.97 -30.98 14.98
N LEU A 693 -8.87 -30.14 13.95
CA LEU A 693 -8.00 -30.32 12.79
C LEU A 693 -7.12 -29.08 12.57
N PRO A 694 -5.87 -29.25 12.10
CA PRO A 694 -4.97 -28.13 11.87
C PRO A 694 -5.43 -27.24 10.72
N SER A 695 -5.15 -25.95 10.85
CA SER A 695 -5.34 -24.90 9.86
C SER A 695 -3.99 -24.35 9.40
N LEU A 696 -3.99 -23.49 8.39
CA LEU A 696 -2.78 -22.86 7.85
C LEU A 696 -2.88 -21.34 7.87
N PHE A 697 -1.80 -20.68 8.26
CA PHE A 697 -1.53 -19.31 7.87
C PHE A 697 -0.46 -19.30 6.77
N VAL A 698 -0.71 -18.56 5.70
CA VAL A 698 0.22 -18.40 4.57
C VAL A 698 0.54 -16.93 4.42
N SER A 699 1.82 -16.59 4.49
CA SER A 699 2.28 -15.23 4.23
C SER A 699 2.34 -14.99 2.73
N VAL A 700 1.88 -13.82 2.30
CA VAL A 700 1.76 -13.49 0.88
C VAL A 700 2.52 -12.20 0.57
N ASP A 701 3.38 -12.22 -0.45
CA ASP A 701 4.18 -11.04 -0.83
C ASP A 701 3.32 -9.99 -1.56
N GLN A 702 3.23 -8.78 -0.97
CA GLN A 702 2.58 -7.57 -1.49
C GLN A 702 1.06 -7.72 -1.67
N GLN A 703 0.47 -8.74 -1.06
CA GLN A 703 -0.96 -9.02 -1.16
C GLN A 703 -1.49 -9.47 0.21
N ALA A 704 -2.80 -9.72 0.29
CA ALA A 704 -3.44 -10.19 1.51
C ALA A 704 -2.88 -11.55 1.94
N ASN A 705 -2.50 -11.70 3.21
CA ASN A 705 -2.18 -13.01 3.77
C ASN A 705 -3.39 -13.95 3.73
N LEU A 706 -3.16 -15.25 3.81
CA LEU A 706 -4.21 -16.26 3.85
C LEU A 706 -4.28 -16.92 5.23
N LEU A 707 -5.50 -17.19 5.69
CA LEU A 707 -5.79 -18.02 6.85
C LEU A 707 -6.75 -19.09 6.36
N LEU A 708 -6.20 -20.25 6.02
CA LEU A 708 -6.96 -21.39 5.51
C LEU A 708 -7.43 -22.21 6.71
N ARG A 709 -8.60 -21.85 7.24
CA ARG A 709 -9.21 -22.58 8.35
C ARG A 709 -9.76 -23.91 7.85
N ASN A 710 -9.38 -24.99 8.51
CA ASN A 710 -9.85 -26.33 8.16
C ASN A 710 -11.26 -26.56 8.72
N THR A 711 -12.21 -26.75 7.81
CA THR A 711 -13.63 -26.99 8.13
C THR A 711 -14.03 -28.45 7.92
N GLY A 712 -13.05 -29.33 7.70
CA GLY A 712 -13.23 -30.78 7.60
C GLY A 712 -13.71 -31.42 8.90
N THR A 713 -14.03 -32.71 8.85
CA THR A 713 -14.41 -33.48 10.05
C THR A 713 -13.64 -34.80 10.09
N ASN A 714 -12.97 -35.09 11.19
CA ASN A 714 -12.32 -36.40 11.42
C ASN A 714 -13.32 -37.57 11.61
N LYS A 715 -14.62 -37.29 11.70
CA LYS A 715 -15.69 -38.28 11.96
C LYS A 715 -16.30 -38.79 10.66
N ASN A 716 -15.58 -39.60 9.90
CA ASN A 716 -16.21 -40.40 8.85
C ASN A 716 -16.61 -41.78 9.40
N PRO A 717 -17.91 -42.08 9.61
CA PRO A 717 -18.35 -43.35 10.21
C PRO A 717 -18.03 -44.60 9.35
N ALA A 718 -17.63 -44.39 8.09
CA ALA A 718 -17.39 -45.44 7.11
C ALA A 718 -15.91 -45.83 6.94
N GLY A 719 -14.98 -45.23 7.69
CA GLY A 719 -13.54 -45.47 7.53
C GLY A 719 -12.96 -44.99 6.20
N GLN A 720 -13.64 -44.05 5.52
CA GLN A 720 -13.12 -43.34 4.35
C GLN A 720 -12.36 -42.11 4.83
N ARG A 721 -11.20 -41.81 4.22
CA ARG A 721 -10.41 -40.60 4.48
C ARG A 721 -11.31 -39.37 4.43
N ALA A 722 -11.31 -38.56 5.48
CA ALA A 722 -12.09 -37.33 5.52
C ALA A 722 -11.55 -36.38 4.44
N ALA A 723 -12.44 -35.73 3.70
CA ALA A 723 -12.00 -34.75 2.71
C ALA A 723 -11.54 -33.49 3.46
N THR A 724 -10.26 -33.14 3.30
CA THR A 724 -9.71 -31.86 3.78
C THR A 724 -10.39 -30.72 3.01
N ARG A 725 -10.90 -29.74 3.75
CA ARG A 725 -11.57 -28.58 3.16
C ARG A 725 -11.21 -27.32 3.92
N PHE A 726 -10.64 -26.36 3.20
CA PHE A 726 -10.32 -25.06 3.76
C PHE A 726 -11.37 -24.01 3.41
N VAL A 727 -11.44 -22.96 4.23
CA VAL A 727 -12.09 -21.68 3.95
C VAL A 727 -11.06 -20.58 4.26
N ASN A 728 -10.95 -19.56 3.40
CA ASN A 728 -10.09 -18.42 3.67
C ASN A 728 -10.79 -17.45 4.64
N GLU A 729 -10.27 -17.31 5.86
CA GLU A 729 -10.81 -16.44 6.90
C GLU A 729 -9.89 -15.24 7.22
N ALA A 730 -8.84 -14.99 6.42
CA ALA A 730 -7.79 -14.03 6.78
C ALA A 730 -8.31 -12.62 7.05
N LEU A 731 -9.21 -12.12 6.20
CA LEU A 731 -9.73 -10.76 6.31
C LEU A 731 -10.60 -10.60 7.55
N VAL A 732 -11.48 -11.56 7.77
CA VAL A 732 -12.41 -11.54 8.91
C VAL A 732 -11.67 -11.77 10.23
N GLY A 733 -10.69 -12.68 10.23
CA GLY A 733 -9.78 -12.95 11.34
C GLY A 733 -8.78 -11.83 11.61
N GLY A 734 -8.74 -10.79 10.78
CA GLY A 734 -7.86 -9.62 10.99
C GLY A 734 -6.38 -9.88 10.72
N VAL A 735 -6.05 -10.95 9.98
CA VAL A 735 -4.67 -11.36 9.68
C VAL A 735 -4.27 -11.16 8.22
N ALA A 736 -5.22 -10.77 7.35
CA ALA A 736 -4.97 -10.50 5.93
C ALA A 736 -4.04 -9.30 5.68
N TYR A 737 -4.11 -8.28 6.53
CA TYR A 737 -3.45 -6.98 6.33
C TYR A 737 -2.83 -6.50 7.63
N ASP A 738 -2.09 -5.40 7.57
CA ASP A 738 -1.60 -4.71 8.76
C ASP A 738 -2.69 -3.90 9.48
N ALA A 739 -2.32 -3.21 10.57
CA ALA A 739 -3.25 -2.39 11.35
C ALA A 739 -3.85 -1.20 10.55
N SER A 740 -3.19 -0.79 9.47
CA SER A 740 -3.66 0.23 8.53
C SER A 740 -4.48 -0.35 7.37
N GLY A 741 -4.79 -1.66 7.39
CA GLY A 741 -5.52 -2.33 6.31
C GLY A 741 -4.72 -2.44 5.01
N ALA A 742 -3.40 -2.25 5.04
CA ALA A 742 -2.53 -2.38 3.89
C ALA A 742 -1.94 -3.79 3.79
N ALA A 743 -1.78 -4.26 2.55
CA ALA A 743 -0.98 -5.45 2.28
C ALA A 743 0.50 -5.14 2.50
N GLN A 744 1.22 -6.11 3.04
CA GLN A 744 2.67 -6.05 3.24
C GLN A 744 3.33 -7.15 2.41
N ALA A 745 4.61 -6.99 2.12
CA ALA A 745 5.47 -7.99 1.53
C ALA A 745 5.85 -9.07 2.55
N CYS A 746 4.87 -9.89 2.95
CA CYS A 746 5.02 -10.84 4.06
C CYS A 746 5.85 -12.07 3.66
N MET A 747 6.97 -12.29 4.37
CA MET A 747 7.97 -13.30 3.99
C MET A 747 8.08 -14.46 4.98
N GLY A 748 8.23 -14.15 6.27
CA GLY A 748 8.55 -15.13 7.31
C GLY A 748 7.51 -15.12 8.41
N ILE A 749 7.25 -16.28 9.03
CA ILE A 749 6.24 -16.45 10.07
C ILE A 749 6.89 -17.14 11.26
N ALA A 750 6.67 -16.61 12.46
CA ALA A 750 6.82 -17.35 13.70
C ALA A 750 5.45 -17.43 14.37
N SER A 751 5.08 -18.62 14.86
CA SER A 751 3.85 -18.85 15.59
C SER A 751 4.14 -19.31 17.02
N GLY A 752 3.28 -18.91 17.97
CA GLY A 752 3.42 -19.27 19.37
C GLY A 752 2.47 -18.48 20.26
N ASP A 753 2.43 -18.80 21.55
CA ASP A 753 1.61 -18.10 22.54
C ASP A 753 2.49 -17.03 23.23
N VAL A 754 2.48 -15.79 22.72
CA VAL A 754 3.41 -14.73 23.16
C VAL A 754 2.98 -14.14 24.51
N ASP A 755 1.69 -14.19 24.83
CA ASP A 755 1.14 -13.57 26.03
C ASP A 755 0.64 -14.54 27.12
N ALA A 756 0.82 -15.84 26.87
CA ALA A 756 0.51 -16.98 27.72
C ALA A 756 -0.99 -17.18 27.98
N ASP A 757 -1.86 -16.90 27.00
CA ASP A 757 -3.31 -17.08 27.10
C ASP A 757 -3.82 -18.43 26.56
N GLY A 758 -2.94 -19.24 25.96
CA GLY A 758 -3.23 -20.55 25.40
C GLY A 758 -3.69 -20.53 23.94
N GLU A 759 -3.75 -19.36 23.31
CA GLU A 759 -4.07 -19.19 21.88
C GLU A 759 -2.80 -19.02 21.04
N VAL A 760 -2.94 -19.12 19.71
CA VAL A 760 -1.80 -18.97 18.80
C VAL A 760 -1.70 -17.55 18.28
N ASP A 761 -0.57 -16.90 18.54
CA ASP A 761 -0.19 -15.63 17.96
C ASP A 761 0.73 -15.85 16.75
N LEU A 762 0.77 -14.87 15.84
CA LEU A 762 1.61 -14.88 14.66
C LEU A 762 2.49 -13.63 14.62
N PHE A 763 3.80 -13.82 14.50
CA PHE A 763 4.76 -12.75 14.22
C PHE A 763 5.26 -12.89 12.78
N VAL A 764 4.93 -11.91 11.95
CA VAL A 764 5.20 -11.93 10.51
C VAL A 764 6.27 -10.90 10.16
N SER A 765 7.34 -11.36 9.49
CA SER A 765 8.42 -10.51 8.99
C SER A 765 8.19 -10.10 7.54
N ASN A 766 8.50 -8.85 7.22
CA ASN A 766 8.15 -8.21 5.96
C ASN A 766 9.39 -7.67 5.22
N PHE A 767 9.20 -7.14 4.01
CA PHE A 767 10.27 -6.60 3.18
C PHE A 767 10.92 -5.33 3.75
N TYR A 768 12.04 -4.94 3.17
CA TYR A 768 12.81 -3.76 3.57
C TYR A 768 11.94 -2.50 3.71
N LEU A 769 12.05 -1.81 4.86
CA LEU A 769 11.28 -0.64 5.30
C LEU A 769 9.81 -0.90 5.65
N GLU A 770 9.34 -2.14 5.56
CA GLU A 770 8.08 -2.55 6.19
C GLU A 770 8.38 -3.08 7.59
N TYR A 771 7.50 -2.74 8.52
CA TYR A 771 7.62 -3.18 9.90
C TYR A 771 7.11 -4.60 10.08
N TYR A 772 7.58 -5.29 11.12
CA TYR A 772 7.07 -6.61 11.47
C TYR A 772 5.72 -6.53 12.18
N THR A 773 4.83 -7.44 11.86
CA THR A 773 3.44 -7.42 12.36
C THR A 773 3.22 -8.57 13.33
N LEU A 774 2.75 -8.25 14.54
CA LEU A 774 2.30 -9.22 15.52
C LEU A 774 0.78 -9.28 15.50
N TYR A 775 0.23 -10.39 15.04
CA TYR A 775 -1.18 -10.72 15.15
C TYR A 775 -1.40 -11.47 16.45
N ARG A 776 -2.23 -10.91 17.32
CA ARG A 776 -2.61 -11.55 18.58
C ARG A 776 -4.03 -12.08 18.49
N GLN A 777 -4.22 -13.34 18.83
CA GLN A 777 -5.56 -13.89 18.91
C GLN A 777 -6.27 -13.33 20.15
N GLN A 778 -7.55 -12.97 20.02
CA GLN A 778 -8.34 -12.42 21.12
C GLN A 778 -9.72 -13.10 21.16
N ASN A 779 -10.07 -13.64 22.32
CA ASN A 779 -11.38 -14.25 22.58
C ASN A 779 -12.46 -13.23 22.98
#